data_AF-A0AAE1S0H7-F1
#
_entry.id   AF-A0AAE1S0H7-F1
#
_cell.length_a   1.000
_cell.length_b   1.000
_cell.length_c   1.000
_cell.angle_alpha   90.00
_cell.angle_beta   90.00
_cell.angle_gamma   90.00
#
_symmetry.space_group_name_H-M   'P 1'
#
loop_
_entity.id
_entity.type
_entity.pdbx_description
1 polymer ?
#
loop_
_entity_poly.entity_id
_entity_poly.type
_entity_poly.pdbx_seq_one_letter_code
_entity_poly.pdbx_strand_id
1 'polypeptide(L)'
;MENENAMGKKNNGSEIKSLLALKSLFSFKRNGDSEGAATPPYQPLPFLSPLANSVVSRCCKILQVQIEEMQHQFDSDLLDDVKQPLVYARNFLEFCSFQALQVETIRPDYLSEKDFRRLMFDMMLAWEAPGDGNQMSSQETAASDKREVEDEDSWSLFYSDSTNMAVQVDNKKTVGADSFSRIAPACAIVADIITVHNLFDVLASSSGHRLHFLMYDKYLRSLEKVIKAVQNFSGPQMVSNLSLAKEEIILEVDGTVPTQPVLKHIGISAWPGRLTLTNYALYFESGMGLYDKAVRYDLASDLKQIIKPELTGPLGARLFDKAVMYKSSSMVDPAYFEFPEFKGSSRRDYWLDICLEIFHAHNFARKYNLKEGQQSEALARAVLGVYRYRAVREAFKVSSSNYKTLLCFNLAESLPRGDAILETLASRLTLVNSAVNQRGLLGSPTARRQVIHPVSRVSLCRLGIISCKEVNIVGEATTLVGDVCVGEVNPLENAVKQSMKNIGRAEAAQATVDQVKVEGIDTNLAVMKELLFPLIGSINHLQLLAQWKDPWKSMLFVVFISYAIIRGWIKYALPALLVVLAVIILWHRIVRKGRPLEPLKIVAPPPKNAVEQLLLLQEAISQLEALIQSGNIILLKVRALIFAILPQATDRTTLLLVIMALAFAFVPLKYLILLAFLESFTSNMPLRRISSERDLRRFREWWIRIPAAPVQLMKPDDKKTR
;
A
#
# COMPACT_ATOMS: atom_id res chain seq x y z
N MET A 1 -76.74 4.05 39.71
CA MET A 1 -76.18 4.79 40.87
C MET A 1 -74.89 5.43 40.39
N GLU A 2 -74.90 6.77 40.35
CA GLU A 2 -73.80 7.77 40.48
C GLU A 2 -72.52 7.57 39.64
N ASN A 3 -72.21 8.50 38.69
CA ASN A 3 -71.40 9.73 38.84
C ASN A 3 -69.95 9.43 39.29
N GLU A 4 -68.86 9.96 38.74
CA GLU A 4 -68.61 11.21 38.02
C GLU A 4 -67.12 11.24 37.54
N ASN A 5 -66.83 12.17 36.61
CA ASN A 5 -65.61 12.98 36.48
C ASN A 5 -64.45 12.62 35.52
N ALA A 6 -64.41 13.48 34.51
CA ALA A 6 -63.42 13.81 33.49
C ALA A 6 -62.02 14.21 33.97
N MET A 7 -61.02 14.01 33.08
CA MET A 7 -60.06 15.06 32.67
C MET A 7 -59.25 14.58 31.46
N GLY A 8 -59.06 15.43 30.42
CA GLY A 8 -57.87 15.34 29.55
C GLY A 8 -58.02 15.30 28.03
N LYS A 9 -58.74 16.24 27.40
CA LYS A 9 -58.48 16.63 26.00
C LYS A 9 -57.29 17.61 25.99
N LYS A 10 -56.17 17.29 25.32
CA LYS A 10 -55.21 18.31 24.85
C LYS A 10 -54.29 17.83 23.70
N ASN A 11 -54.35 18.61 22.61
CA ASN A 11 -53.28 18.98 21.67
C ASN A 11 -52.73 17.99 20.62
N ASN A 12 -53.48 17.75 19.55
CA ASN A 12 -52.94 17.39 18.21
C ASN A 12 -52.66 18.62 17.31
N GLY A 13 -52.76 19.85 17.83
CA GLY A 13 -52.62 21.08 17.05
C GLY A 13 -51.19 21.65 16.96
N SER A 14 -50.25 21.20 17.79
CA SER A 14 -48.87 21.74 17.84
C SER A 14 -47.89 21.03 16.92
N GLU A 15 -48.10 19.73 16.62
CA GLU A 15 -47.22 18.97 15.71
C GLU A 15 -47.42 19.33 14.24
N ILE A 16 -48.64 19.70 13.85
CA ILE A 16 -48.93 20.11 12.47
C ILE A 16 -48.33 21.51 12.17
N LYS A 17 -48.22 22.38 13.19
CA LYS A 17 -47.55 23.67 13.06
C LYS A 17 -46.02 23.56 13.02
N SER A 18 -45.41 22.60 13.73
CA SER A 18 -43.96 22.37 13.64
C SER A 18 -43.55 21.72 12.31
N LEU A 19 -44.39 20.84 11.74
CA LEU A 19 -44.20 20.28 10.39
C LEU A 19 -44.35 21.33 9.27
N LEU A 20 -45.26 22.29 9.42
CA LEU A 20 -45.39 23.42 8.49
C LEU A 20 -44.25 24.44 8.63
N ALA A 21 -43.72 24.65 9.84
CA ALA A 21 -42.55 25.49 10.09
C ALA A 21 -41.24 24.86 9.55
N LEU A 22 -41.13 23.53 9.54
CA LEU A 22 -40.02 22.84 8.89
C LEU A 22 -40.13 22.87 7.35
N LYS A 23 -41.35 22.81 6.79
CA LYS A 23 -41.56 23.01 5.35
C LYS A 23 -41.25 24.44 4.88
N SER A 24 -41.41 25.46 5.73
CA SER A 24 -41.05 26.84 5.37
C SER A 24 -39.53 27.12 5.42
N LEU A 25 -38.77 26.37 6.23
CA LEU A 25 -37.29 26.41 6.25
C LEU A 25 -36.64 25.79 5.01
N PHE A 26 -37.35 24.91 4.29
CA PHE A 26 -36.90 24.31 3.02
C PHE A 26 -37.62 24.87 1.79
N SER A 27 -38.44 25.92 1.97
CA SER A 27 -38.95 26.69 0.84
C SER A 27 -37.84 27.58 0.29
N PHE A 28 -37.45 27.32 -0.95
CA PHE A 28 -36.55 28.15 -1.75
C PHE A 28 -37.13 29.58 -1.79
N LYS A 29 -36.61 30.47 -0.93
CA LYS A 29 -37.00 31.87 -0.92
C LYS A 29 -36.40 32.55 -2.14
N ARG A 30 -37.15 32.51 -3.24
CA ARG A 30 -36.97 33.35 -4.41
C ARG A 30 -37.57 34.73 -4.08
N ASN A 31 -36.80 35.58 -3.41
CA ASN A 31 -37.07 37.03 -3.28
C ASN A 31 -35.73 37.74 -3.56
N GLY A 32 -35.65 38.80 -4.35
CA GLY A 32 -36.68 39.57 -5.04
C GLY A 32 -35.99 40.62 -5.90
N ASP A 33 -36.76 41.20 -6.80
CA ASP A 33 -36.35 42.28 -7.68
C ASP A 33 -35.61 43.38 -6.92
N SER A 34 -34.45 43.74 -7.44
CA SER A 34 -33.81 45.03 -7.21
C SER A 34 -33.52 45.57 -8.61
N GLU A 35 -34.32 46.53 -9.03
CA GLU A 35 -34.12 47.29 -10.27
C GLU A 35 -32.69 47.86 -10.30
N GLY A 36 -32.03 47.74 -11.47
CA GLY A 36 -30.84 48.53 -11.78
C GLY A 36 -29.60 47.78 -12.26
N ALA A 37 -29.70 46.95 -13.31
CA ALA A 37 -28.73 46.80 -14.42
C ALA A 37 -29.16 45.60 -15.29
N ALA A 38 -29.41 45.83 -16.58
CA ALA A 38 -29.92 44.82 -17.49
C ALA A 38 -28.91 43.68 -17.74
N THR A 39 -29.07 42.55 -17.05
CA THR A 39 -28.51 41.25 -17.46
C THR A 39 -29.37 40.64 -18.56
N PRO A 40 -28.80 40.17 -19.69
CA PRO A 40 -29.57 39.54 -20.76
C PRO A 40 -30.28 38.26 -20.29
N PRO A 41 -31.40 37.88 -20.93
CA PRO A 41 -32.25 36.77 -20.50
C PRO A 41 -31.54 35.42 -20.65
N TYR A 42 -31.65 34.60 -19.61
CA TYR A 42 -31.17 33.22 -19.55
C TYR A 42 -31.85 32.36 -20.63
N GLN A 43 -31.11 31.93 -21.66
CA GLN A 43 -31.56 30.90 -22.60
C GLN A 43 -30.88 29.57 -22.27
N PRO A 44 -31.62 28.55 -21.80
CA PRO A 44 -31.06 27.23 -21.53
C PRO A 44 -30.65 26.53 -22.83
N LEU A 45 -29.48 25.90 -22.82
CA LEU A 45 -28.98 25.12 -23.95
C LEU A 45 -29.77 23.80 -24.06
N PRO A 46 -30.37 23.49 -25.22
CA PRO A 46 -31.31 22.38 -25.36
C PRO A 46 -30.64 21.00 -25.29
N PHE A 47 -29.33 20.91 -25.51
CA PHE A 47 -28.57 19.65 -25.42
C PHE A 47 -28.16 19.29 -23.98
N LEU A 48 -28.34 20.21 -23.02
CA LEU A 48 -27.98 20.03 -21.62
C LEU A 48 -29.20 19.74 -20.75
N SER A 49 -29.03 18.91 -19.72
CA SER A 49 -30.06 18.69 -18.71
C SER A 49 -30.32 19.98 -17.90
N PRO A 50 -31.47 20.12 -17.21
CA PRO A 50 -31.75 21.29 -16.37
C PRO A 50 -30.70 21.53 -15.29
N LEU A 51 -30.14 20.46 -14.73
CA LEU A 51 -29.05 20.53 -13.76
C LEU A 51 -27.74 21.00 -14.42
N ALA A 52 -27.38 20.45 -15.58
CA ALA A 52 -26.19 20.84 -16.31
C ALA A 52 -26.24 22.30 -16.78
N ASN A 53 -27.39 22.76 -17.28
CA ASN A 53 -27.61 24.18 -17.61
C ASN A 53 -27.43 25.10 -16.40
N SER A 54 -27.96 24.70 -15.23
CA SER A 54 -27.77 25.44 -13.98
C SER A 54 -26.29 25.52 -13.56
N VAL A 55 -25.56 24.42 -13.68
CA VAL A 55 -24.11 24.37 -13.40
C VAL A 55 -23.33 25.25 -14.36
N VAL A 56 -23.56 25.15 -15.68
CA VAL A 56 -22.89 25.97 -16.69
C VAL A 56 -23.16 27.46 -16.46
N SER A 57 -24.40 27.84 -16.16
CA SER A 57 -24.72 29.24 -15.83
C SER A 57 -24.01 29.74 -14.58
N ARG A 58 -23.89 28.91 -13.53
CA ARG A 58 -23.10 29.27 -12.35
C ARG A 58 -21.61 29.41 -12.69
N CYS A 59 -21.06 28.52 -13.52
CA CYS A 59 -19.68 28.62 -14.01
C CYS A 59 -19.46 29.92 -14.80
N CYS A 60 -20.35 30.25 -15.73
CA CYS A 60 -20.28 31.49 -16.51
C CYS A 60 -20.35 32.75 -15.64
N LYS A 61 -21.20 32.74 -14.59
CA LYS A 61 -21.25 33.83 -13.60
C LYS A 61 -19.95 34.01 -12.83
N ILE A 62 -19.28 32.90 -12.47
CA ILE A 62 -17.98 32.92 -11.78
C ILE A 62 -16.90 33.48 -12.71
N LEU A 63 -16.91 33.06 -13.98
CA LEU A 63 -15.96 33.48 -15.00
C LEU A 63 -16.21 34.89 -15.53
N GLN A 64 -17.40 35.45 -15.30
CA GLN A 64 -17.88 36.71 -15.88
C GLN A 64 -17.93 36.71 -17.42
N VAL A 65 -18.24 35.55 -18.01
CA VAL A 65 -18.33 35.35 -19.47
C VAL A 65 -19.75 34.95 -19.85
N GLN A 66 -20.20 35.29 -21.07
CA GLN A 66 -21.48 34.83 -21.61
C GLN A 66 -21.42 33.35 -22.04
N ILE A 67 -22.57 32.67 -22.04
CA ILE A 67 -22.63 31.22 -22.35
C ILE A 67 -22.21 30.98 -23.81
N GLU A 68 -22.62 31.86 -24.72
CA GLU A 68 -22.33 31.81 -26.15
C GLU A 68 -20.82 32.00 -26.42
N GLU A 69 -20.18 32.89 -25.67
CA GLU A 69 -18.74 33.13 -25.75
C GLU A 69 -17.94 31.95 -25.17
N MET A 70 -18.41 31.34 -24.07
CA MET A 70 -17.84 30.10 -23.54
C MET A 70 -17.96 28.92 -24.52
N GLN A 71 -19.09 28.81 -25.21
CA GLN A 71 -19.28 27.80 -26.25
C GLN A 71 -18.35 28.03 -27.44
N HIS A 72 -18.20 29.28 -27.88
CA HIS A 72 -17.25 29.63 -28.94
C HIS A 72 -15.80 29.32 -28.54
N GLN A 73 -15.40 29.59 -27.29
CA GLN A 73 -14.07 29.23 -26.76
C GLN A 73 -13.87 27.71 -26.77
N PHE A 74 -14.87 26.94 -26.33
CA PHE A 74 -14.83 25.47 -26.40
C PHE A 74 -14.66 24.96 -27.84
N ASP A 75 -15.42 25.52 -28.78
CA ASP A 75 -15.42 25.11 -30.19
C ASP A 75 -14.15 25.54 -30.94
N SER A 76 -13.48 26.61 -30.50
CA SER A 76 -12.24 27.11 -31.11
C SER A 76 -10.97 26.51 -30.51
N ASP A 77 -10.91 26.28 -29.20
CA ASP A 77 -9.68 25.88 -28.50
C ASP A 77 -9.46 24.36 -28.42
N LEU A 78 -10.50 23.52 -28.61
CA LEU A 78 -10.44 22.06 -28.42
C LEU A 78 -10.38 21.26 -29.74
N LEU A 79 -9.83 20.03 -29.69
CA LEU A 79 -9.73 19.13 -30.85
C LEU A 79 -11.10 18.54 -31.22
N ASP A 80 -11.28 18.19 -32.49
CA ASP A 80 -12.55 17.65 -32.99
C ASP A 80 -12.92 16.28 -32.38
N ASP A 81 -11.92 15.51 -31.93
CA ASP A 81 -12.14 14.24 -31.20
C ASP A 81 -12.91 14.43 -29.88
N VAL A 82 -12.78 15.59 -29.24
CA VAL A 82 -13.46 15.96 -27.99
C VAL A 82 -14.87 16.52 -28.28
N LYS A 83 -15.17 16.88 -29.54
CA LYS A 83 -16.44 17.48 -29.97
C LYS A 83 -17.44 16.46 -30.52
N GLN A 84 -17.18 15.16 -30.36
CA GLN A 84 -18.09 14.12 -30.83
C GLN A 84 -19.51 14.31 -30.24
N PRO A 85 -20.59 14.23 -31.03
CA PRO A 85 -21.95 14.56 -30.58
C PRO A 85 -22.41 13.82 -29.32
N LEU A 86 -21.95 12.57 -29.12
CA LEU A 86 -22.32 11.73 -27.97
C LEU A 86 -21.64 12.16 -26.66
N VAL A 87 -20.49 12.84 -26.73
CA VAL A 87 -19.67 13.23 -25.57
C VAL A 87 -19.60 14.75 -25.40
N TYR A 88 -20.02 15.51 -26.42
CA TYR A 88 -20.01 16.97 -26.45
C TYR A 88 -20.60 17.60 -25.19
N ALA A 89 -21.79 17.16 -24.76
CA ALA A 89 -22.43 17.67 -23.55
C ALA A 89 -21.60 17.46 -22.28
N ARG A 90 -20.91 16.31 -22.14
CA ARG A 90 -20.00 16.05 -21.00
C ARG A 90 -18.75 16.91 -21.10
N ASN A 91 -18.12 16.95 -22.26
CA ASN A 91 -16.85 17.65 -22.45
C ASN A 91 -17.03 19.17 -22.33
N PHE A 92 -18.15 19.72 -22.82
CA PHE A 92 -18.49 21.12 -22.62
C PHE A 92 -18.73 21.45 -21.13
N LEU A 93 -19.45 20.56 -20.41
CA LEU A 93 -19.63 20.70 -18.97
C LEU A 93 -18.30 20.63 -18.21
N GLU A 94 -17.41 19.70 -18.57
CA GLU A 94 -16.05 19.60 -18.00
C GLU A 94 -15.25 20.88 -18.22
N PHE A 95 -15.25 21.39 -19.46
CA PHE A 95 -14.54 22.63 -19.80
C PHE A 95 -15.00 23.80 -18.93
N CYS A 96 -16.31 24.04 -18.88
CA CYS A 96 -16.89 25.07 -18.03
C CYS A 96 -16.55 24.86 -16.54
N SER A 97 -16.62 23.61 -16.07
CA SER A 97 -16.37 23.29 -14.67
C SER A 97 -14.92 23.54 -14.29
N PHE A 98 -13.97 23.05 -15.08
CA PHE A 98 -12.54 23.17 -14.76
C PHE A 98 -12.07 24.63 -14.80
N GLN A 99 -12.54 25.44 -15.74
CA GLN A 99 -12.23 26.87 -15.75
C GLN A 99 -12.81 27.58 -14.51
N ALA A 100 -14.07 27.33 -14.16
CA ALA A 100 -14.67 27.95 -12.98
C ALA A 100 -13.95 27.56 -11.68
N LEU A 101 -13.55 26.30 -11.54
CA LEU A 101 -12.80 25.82 -10.37
C LEU A 101 -11.41 26.44 -10.27
N GLN A 102 -10.74 26.72 -11.39
CA GLN A 102 -9.45 27.40 -11.37
C GLN A 102 -9.56 28.81 -10.79
N VAL A 103 -10.64 29.53 -11.10
CA VAL A 103 -10.90 30.88 -10.58
C VAL A 103 -11.33 30.84 -9.12
N GLU A 104 -12.27 29.96 -8.75
CA GLU A 104 -12.75 29.80 -7.37
C GLU A 104 -11.61 29.46 -6.40
N THR A 105 -10.69 28.59 -6.80
CA THR A 105 -9.57 28.16 -5.96
C THR A 105 -8.50 29.23 -5.74
N ILE A 106 -8.56 30.38 -6.43
CA ILE A 106 -7.69 31.54 -6.17
C ILE A 106 -8.15 32.29 -4.90
N ARG A 107 -9.44 32.25 -4.59
CA ARG A 107 -10.00 32.95 -3.43
C ARG A 107 -9.48 32.30 -2.14
N PRO A 108 -9.05 33.07 -1.13
CA PRO A 108 -8.70 32.49 0.16
C PRO A 108 -9.93 31.83 0.80
N ASP A 109 -9.71 30.77 1.58
CA ASP A 109 -10.74 30.07 2.36
C ASP A 109 -11.97 29.53 1.59
N TYR A 110 -11.88 29.37 0.27
CA TYR A 110 -12.98 28.89 -0.60
C TYR A 110 -13.61 27.56 -0.14
N LEU A 111 -12.84 26.67 0.49
CA LEU A 111 -13.34 25.41 1.05
C LEU A 111 -14.39 25.61 2.16
N SER A 112 -14.36 26.76 2.83
CA SER A 112 -15.31 27.16 3.88
C SER A 112 -16.66 27.56 3.31
N GLU A 113 -16.70 28.02 2.05
CA GLU A 113 -17.93 28.46 1.39
C GLU A 113 -18.84 27.27 1.07
N LYS A 114 -20.07 27.31 1.60
CA LYS A 114 -21.07 26.26 1.32
C LYS A 114 -21.41 26.17 -0.16
N ASP A 115 -21.42 27.31 -0.85
CA ASP A 115 -21.78 27.41 -2.26
C ASP A 115 -20.74 26.73 -3.16
N PHE A 116 -19.45 26.83 -2.83
CA PHE A 116 -18.38 26.11 -3.50
C PHE A 116 -18.52 24.59 -3.32
N ARG A 117 -18.69 24.12 -2.08
CA ARG A 117 -18.85 22.67 -1.80
C ARG A 117 -20.06 22.09 -2.51
N ARG A 118 -21.16 22.86 -2.56
CA ARG A 118 -22.36 22.47 -3.29
C ARG A 118 -22.18 22.51 -4.79
N LEU A 119 -21.49 23.53 -5.32
CA LEU A 119 -21.18 23.65 -6.75
C LEU A 119 -20.40 22.43 -7.26
N MET A 120 -19.34 22.04 -6.55
CA MET A 120 -18.54 20.85 -6.88
C MET A 120 -19.39 19.57 -6.91
N PHE A 121 -20.28 19.40 -5.94
CA PHE A 121 -21.17 18.25 -5.90
C PHE A 121 -22.21 18.27 -7.04
N ASP A 122 -22.79 19.44 -7.33
CA ASP A 122 -23.74 19.61 -8.44
C ASP A 122 -23.05 19.39 -9.80
N MET A 123 -21.78 19.78 -9.97
CA MET A 123 -20.96 19.47 -11.15
C MET A 123 -20.81 17.96 -11.35
N MET A 124 -20.53 17.21 -10.28
CA MET A 124 -20.44 15.74 -10.34
C MET A 124 -21.78 15.11 -10.75
N LEU A 125 -22.89 15.56 -10.17
CA LEU A 125 -24.23 15.09 -10.53
C LEU A 125 -24.58 15.43 -12.00
N ALA A 126 -24.25 16.64 -12.45
CA ALA A 126 -24.50 17.07 -13.83
C ALA A 126 -23.66 16.28 -14.83
N TRP A 127 -22.47 15.83 -14.45
CA TRP A 127 -21.60 15.03 -15.32
C TRP A 127 -22.14 13.61 -15.57
N GLU A 128 -22.86 13.01 -14.60
CA GLU A 128 -23.50 11.70 -14.80
C GLU A 128 -24.60 11.75 -15.86
N ALA A 129 -25.47 12.76 -15.76
CA ALA A 129 -26.61 13.00 -16.63
C ALA A 129 -26.54 14.38 -17.30
N PRO A 130 -25.62 14.56 -18.26
CA PRO A 130 -25.30 15.86 -18.89
C PRO A 130 -26.39 16.34 -19.84
N GLY A 131 -27.14 15.44 -20.49
CA GLY A 131 -28.19 15.74 -21.46
C GLY A 131 -29.56 15.19 -21.05
N ASP A 132 -30.62 15.72 -21.66
CA ASP A 132 -32.02 15.46 -21.28
C ASP A 132 -32.48 14.00 -21.55
N GLY A 133 -31.75 13.27 -22.40
CA GLY A 133 -32.05 11.87 -22.78
C GLY A 133 -31.36 10.77 -21.95
N ASN A 134 -30.45 11.09 -21.01
CA ASN A 134 -29.61 10.09 -20.32
C ASN A 134 -30.22 9.51 -19.03
N GLN A 135 -31.52 9.66 -18.78
CA GLN A 135 -32.14 9.14 -17.54
C GLN A 135 -32.38 7.62 -17.51
N MET A 136 -32.08 6.87 -18.58
CA MET A 136 -32.60 5.50 -18.77
C MET A 136 -31.69 4.33 -18.35
N SER A 137 -30.47 4.51 -17.81
CA SER A 137 -29.59 3.37 -17.48
C SER A 137 -29.44 3.05 -15.99
N SER A 138 -30.05 3.80 -15.09
CA SER A 138 -29.82 3.65 -13.63
C SER A 138 -30.86 2.79 -12.90
N GLN A 139 -31.90 2.31 -13.59
CA GLN A 139 -32.99 1.53 -12.96
C GLN A 139 -32.82 0.01 -13.01
N GLU A 140 -31.99 -0.56 -13.90
CA GLU A 140 -31.89 -2.02 -14.03
C GLU A 140 -30.94 -2.69 -13.01
N THR A 141 -29.98 -1.96 -12.44
CA THR A 141 -29.02 -2.55 -11.47
C THR A 141 -29.54 -2.62 -10.04
N ALA A 142 -30.63 -1.92 -9.70
CA ALA A 142 -31.15 -1.85 -8.33
C ALA A 142 -32.10 -3.02 -7.97
N ALA A 143 -32.47 -3.87 -8.93
CA ALA A 143 -33.45 -4.94 -8.72
C ALA A 143 -32.86 -6.32 -8.44
N SER A 144 -31.54 -6.54 -8.55
CA SER A 144 -30.97 -7.91 -8.52
C SER A 144 -30.17 -8.31 -7.27
N ASP A 145 -29.81 -7.41 -6.35
CA ASP A 145 -28.97 -7.78 -5.20
C ASP A 145 -29.69 -7.66 -3.84
N LYS A 146 -30.81 -8.38 -3.70
CA LYS A 146 -31.27 -8.83 -2.38
C LYS A 146 -30.74 -10.25 -2.15
N ARG A 147 -29.54 -10.37 -1.59
CA ARG A 147 -29.14 -11.56 -0.85
C ARG A 147 -29.12 -11.20 0.62
N GLU A 148 -30.18 -11.61 1.30
CA GLU A 148 -30.21 -11.65 2.76
C GLU A 148 -29.18 -12.71 3.19
N VAL A 149 -28.11 -12.25 3.83
CA VAL A 149 -27.22 -13.13 4.61
C VAL A 149 -27.62 -12.90 6.06
N GLU A 150 -28.36 -13.86 6.59
CA GLU A 150 -28.55 -14.05 8.03
C GLU A 150 -27.21 -14.53 8.60
N ASP A 151 -26.46 -13.64 9.24
CA ASP A 151 -25.45 -14.04 10.22
C ASP A 151 -25.80 -13.36 11.54
N GLU A 152 -26.29 -14.17 12.47
CA GLU A 152 -26.41 -13.84 13.89
C GLU A 152 -25.01 -13.57 14.44
N ASP A 153 -24.64 -12.31 14.63
CA ASP A 153 -23.86 -11.91 15.80
C ASP A 153 -24.07 -10.44 16.14
N SER A 154 -24.84 -10.30 17.21
CA SER A 154 -25.15 -9.13 18.01
C SER A 154 -23.97 -8.15 18.14
N TRP A 155 -24.10 -6.93 17.55
CA TRP A 155 -23.76 -5.61 18.15
C TRP A 155 -23.81 -4.40 17.17
N SER A 156 -24.62 -4.40 16.11
CA SER A 156 -24.65 -3.28 15.12
C SER A 156 -26.04 -2.72 14.79
N LEU A 157 -26.96 -2.65 15.77
CA LEU A 157 -28.31 -2.09 15.58
C LEU A 157 -28.41 -0.56 15.78
N PHE A 158 -27.39 0.11 16.30
CA PHE A 158 -27.49 1.54 16.69
C PHE A 158 -26.79 2.55 15.77
N TYR A 159 -26.13 2.12 14.67
CA TYR A 159 -25.47 3.04 13.73
C TYR A 159 -26.04 3.02 12.30
N SER A 160 -26.93 2.08 11.98
CA SER A 160 -27.34 1.77 10.60
C SER A 160 -28.49 2.63 10.04
N ASP A 161 -29.16 3.47 10.85
CA ASP A 161 -30.43 4.10 10.46
C ASP A 161 -30.37 5.59 10.06
N SER A 162 -29.28 6.31 10.32
CA SER A 162 -29.25 7.76 10.03
C SER A 162 -28.99 8.11 8.56
N THR A 163 -28.14 7.34 7.87
CA THR A 163 -27.84 7.53 6.44
C THR A 163 -28.98 7.04 5.56
N ASN A 164 -29.61 5.91 5.89
CA ASN A 164 -30.79 5.38 5.20
C ASN A 164 -32.01 6.29 5.33
N MET A 165 -32.23 6.91 6.51
CA MET A 165 -33.26 7.95 6.66
C MET A 165 -32.93 9.20 5.83
N ALA A 166 -31.66 9.63 5.76
CA ALA A 166 -31.24 10.75 4.92
C ALA A 166 -31.41 10.48 3.41
N VAL A 167 -31.25 9.22 2.96
CA VAL A 167 -31.51 8.77 1.58
C VAL A 167 -32.98 8.98 1.19
N GLN A 168 -33.91 8.83 2.12
CA GLN A 168 -35.35 9.05 1.88
C GLN A 168 -35.72 10.55 1.85
N VAL A 169 -34.93 11.41 2.49
CA VAL A 169 -35.19 12.87 2.59
C VAL A 169 -34.53 13.66 1.45
N ASP A 170 -33.37 13.24 0.94
CA ASP A 170 -32.60 13.94 -0.11
C ASP A 170 -32.79 13.32 -1.51
N ASN A 171 -34.05 13.20 -1.98
CA ASN A 171 -34.47 12.93 -3.37
C ASN A 171 -33.48 12.15 -4.29
N LYS A 172 -32.90 11.03 -3.82
CA LYS A 172 -32.05 10.10 -4.60
C LYS A 172 -30.81 10.72 -5.30
N LYS A 173 -30.41 11.97 -5.02
CA LYS A 173 -29.28 12.62 -5.74
C LYS A 173 -27.94 12.18 -5.16
N THR A 174 -27.42 11.09 -5.70
CA THR A 174 -26.15 10.48 -5.29
C THR A 174 -25.17 10.45 -6.45
N VAL A 175 -23.89 10.63 -6.13
CA VAL A 175 -22.79 10.67 -7.10
C VAL A 175 -22.13 9.29 -7.18
N GLY A 176 -21.85 8.80 -8.37
CA GLY A 176 -21.13 7.56 -8.65
C GLY A 176 -19.62 7.75 -8.74
N ALA A 177 -18.89 6.63 -8.85
CA ALA A 177 -17.43 6.62 -8.82
C ALA A 177 -16.81 7.36 -10.02
N ASP A 178 -17.38 7.22 -11.22
CA ASP A 178 -16.82 7.79 -12.44
C ASP A 178 -16.88 9.33 -12.45
N SER A 179 -18.02 9.90 -12.07
CA SER A 179 -18.20 11.35 -11.98
C SER A 179 -17.32 11.98 -10.90
N PHE A 180 -17.21 11.33 -9.73
CA PHE A 180 -16.31 11.76 -8.67
C PHE A 180 -14.84 11.70 -9.12
N SER A 181 -14.41 10.57 -9.72
CA SER A 181 -13.02 10.39 -10.17
C SER A 181 -12.60 11.38 -11.26
N ARG A 182 -13.56 11.90 -12.02
CA ARG A 182 -13.32 12.88 -13.08
C ARG A 182 -13.27 14.32 -12.59
N ILE A 183 -14.24 14.75 -11.78
CA ILE A 183 -14.38 16.16 -11.36
C ILE A 183 -13.54 16.47 -10.13
N ALA A 184 -13.44 15.56 -9.15
CA ALA A 184 -12.76 15.86 -7.88
C ALA A 184 -11.26 16.20 -8.05
N PRO A 185 -10.48 15.48 -8.89
CA PRO A 185 -9.05 15.79 -9.08
C PRO A 185 -8.76 17.11 -9.81
N ALA A 186 -9.78 17.77 -10.38
CA ALA A 186 -9.62 19.12 -10.91
C ALA A 186 -9.20 20.13 -9.82
N CYS A 187 -9.50 19.81 -8.55
CA CYS A 187 -9.03 20.52 -7.38
C CYS A 187 -8.06 19.64 -6.59
N ALA A 188 -6.75 19.86 -6.76
CA ALA A 188 -5.71 18.99 -6.20
C ALA A 188 -5.72 18.84 -4.67
N ILE A 189 -6.30 19.82 -3.94
CA ILE A 189 -6.50 19.70 -2.50
C ILE A 189 -7.62 18.71 -2.14
N VAL A 190 -8.64 18.56 -3.00
CA VAL A 190 -9.81 17.70 -2.76
C VAL A 190 -9.49 16.25 -3.09
N ALA A 191 -8.89 15.98 -4.24
CA ALA A 191 -8.52 14.63 -4.64
C ALA A 191 -7.29 14.61 -5.53
N ASP A 192 -6.63 13.46 -5.60
CA ASP A 192 -5.54 13.20 -6.51
C ASP A 192 -5.91 12.04 -7.42
N ILE A 193 -5.46 12.12 -8.68
CA ILE A 193 -5.78 11.14 -9.73
C ILE A 193 -5.38 9.71 -9.31
N ILE A 194 -4.31 9.54 -8.53
CA ILE A 194 -3.81 8.22 -8.11
C ILE A 194 -4.67 7.62 -7.00
N THR A 195 -5.15 8.43 -6.06
CA THR A 195 -5.86 7.96 -4.86
C THR A 195 -7.37 8.19 -4.88
N VAL A 196 -7.92 8.77 -5.97
CA VAL A 196 -9.33 9.19 -6.05
C VAL A 196 -10.32 8.04 -5.90
N HIS A 197 -10.03 6.87 -6.46
CA HIS A 197 -10.91 5.71 -6.33
C HIS A 197 -10.95 5.19 -4.89
N ASN A 198 -9.80 5.11 -4.22
CA ASN A 198 -9.73 4.76 -2.80
C ASN A 198 -10.47 5.81 -1.93
N LEU A 199 -10.35 7.10 -2.27
CA LEU A 199 -11.08 8.16 -1.58
C LEU A 199 -12.59 7.99 -1.74
N PHE A 200 -13.06 7.70 -2.95
CA PHE A 200 -14.47 7.45 -3.21
C PHE A 200 -14.99 6.25 -2.39
N ASP A 201 -14.27 5.13 -2.41
CA ASP A 201 -14.66 3.92 -1.67
C ASP A 201 -14.79 4.19 -0.17
N VAL A 202 -13.89 4.99 0.41
CA VAL A 202 -13.97 5.38 1.82
C VAL A 202 -15.20 6.26 2.07
N LEU A 203 -15.44 7.26 1.23
CA LEU A 203 -16.56 8.19 1.39
C LEU A 203 -17.94 7.55 1.12
N ALA A 204 -18.00 6.54 0.25
CA ALA A 204 -19.21 5.84 -0.16
C ALA A 204 -19.44 4.50 0.56
N SER A 205 -18.52 4.09 1.46
CA SER A 205 -18.58 2.83 2.20
C SER A 205 -19.89 2.63 2.98
N SER A 206 -20.43 3.70 3.56
CA SER A 206 -21.68 3.66 4.34
C SER A 206 -22.96 3.73 3.51
N SER A 207 -22.86 3.92 2.19
CA SER A 207 -23.99 4.27 1.32
C SER A 207 -24.06 3.44 0.04
N GLY A 208 -23.53 2.22 0.08
CA GLY A 208 -23.71 1.25 -1.01
C GLY A 208 -23.07 1.68 -2.33
N HIS A 209 -21.82 2.16 -2.30
CA HIS A 209 -21.03 2.56 -3.47
C HIS A 209 -21.56 3.77 -4.23
N ARG A 210 -22.44 4.58 -3.63
CA ARG A 210 -22.82 5.91 -4.13
C ARG A 210 -22.55 6.97 -3.06
N LEU A 211 -22.01 8.10 -3.48
CA LEU A 211 -21.62 9.21 -2.60
C LEU A 211 -22.78 10.18 -2.37
N HIS A 212 -23.07 10.46 -1.10
CA HIS A 212 -24.05 11.47 -0.70
C HIS A 212 -23.39 12.82 -0.42
N PHE A 213 -24.16 13.90 -0.62
CA PHE A 213 -23.70 15.26 -0.33
C PHE A 213 -23.29 15.44 1.13
N LEU A 214 -24.01 14.84 2.09
CA LEU A 214 -23.68 14.95 3.52
C LEU A 214 -22.29 14.39 3.84
N MET A 215 -21.93 13.27 3.23
CA MET A 215 -20.61 12.64 3.42
C MET A 215 -19.52 13.48 2.76
N TYR A 216 -19.79 14.01 1.56
CA TYR A 216 -18.88 14.90 0.85
C TYR A 216 -18.68 16.25 1.58
N ASP A 217 -19.74 16.89 2.06
CA ASP A 217 -19.70 18.13 2.84
C ASP A 217 -18.95 17.92 4.16
N LYS A 218 -19.19 16.79 4.85
CA LYS A 218 -18.46 16.42 6.06
C LYS A 218 -16.95 16.26 5.81
N TYR A 219 -16.58 15.59 4.72
CA TYR A 219 -15.18 15.43 4.31
C TYR A 219 -14.50 16.78 4.07
N LEU A 220 -15.09 17.63 3.23
CA LEU A 220 -14.50 18.93 2.89
C LEU A 220 -14.41 19.88 4.09
N ARG A 221 -15.39 19.86 5.01
CA ARG A 221 -15.29 20.62 6.28
C ARG A 221 -14.16 20.10 7.17
N SER A 222 -13.92 18.80 7.19
CA SER A 222 -12.79 18.23 7.93
C SER A 222 -11.46 18.65 7.30
N LEU A 223 -11.39 18.66 5.98
CA LEU A 223 -10.21 19.12 5.24
C LEU A 223 -9.89 20.59 5.50
N GLU A 224 -10.91 21.46 5.50
CA GLU A 224 -10.79 22.87 5.88
C GLU A 224 -10.21 23.03 7.30
N LYS A 225 -10.72 22.26 8.28
CA LYS A 225 -10.20 22.27 9.66
C LYS A 225 -8.74 21.86 9.73
N VAL A 226 -8.34 20.84 8.98
CA VAL A 226 -6.94 20.38 8.90
C VAL A 226 -6.05 21.48 8.32
N ILE A 227 -6.46 22.13 7.24
CA ILE A 227 -5.69 23.23 6.62
C ILE A 227 -5.52 24.38 7.60
N LYS A 228 -6.59 24.81 8.28
CA LYS A 228 -6.52 25.86 9.31
C LYS A 228 -5.60 25.49 10.46
N ALA A 229 -5.63 24.22 10.90
CA ALA A 229 -4.72 23.73 11.94
C ALA A 229 -3.25 23.81 11.52
N VAL A 230 -2.94 23.44 10.27
CA VAL A 230 -1.57 23.49 9.72
C VAL A 230 -1.08 24.93 9.54
N GLN A 231 -1.94 25.83 9.06
CA GLN A 231 -1.62 27.26 8.98
C GLN A 231 -1.26 27.84 10.36
N ASN A 232 -1.94 27.39 11.42
CA ASN A 232 -1.63 27.82 12.79
C ASN A 232 -0.25 27.31 13.28
N PHE A 233 0.20 26.13 12.83
CA PHE A 233 1.54 25.62 13.17
C PHE A 233 2.67 26.43 12.53
N SER A 234 2.38 27.18 11.47
CA SER A 234 3.36 28.02 10.76
C SER A 234 3.70 29.33 11.50
N GLY A 235 3.25 29.48 12.75
CA GLY A 235 3.57 30.63 13.59
C GLY A 235 5.05 30.71 13.99
N PRO A 236 5.58 31.93 14.24
CA PRO A 236 7.02 32.17 14.42
C PRO A 236 7.65 31.42 15.61
N GLN A 237 6.88 31.08 16.64
CA GLN A 237 7.38 30.40 17.85
C GLN A 237 7.77 28.93 17.63
N MET A 238 7.06 28.19 16.76
CA MET A 238 7.38 26.79 16.46
C MET A 238 8.54 26.68 15.47
N VAL A 239 8.59 27.58 14.48
CA VAL A 239 9.63 27.62 13.46
C VAL A 239 11.00 27.97 14.07
N SER A 240 11.04 28.88 15.05
CA SER A 240 12.28 29.26 15.74
C SER A 240 12.85 28.14 16.61
N ASN A 241 12.01 27.32 17.24
CA ASN A 241 12.45 26.25 18.14
C ASN A 241 13.02 25.04 17.38
N LEU A 242 12.50 24.76 16.18
CA LEU A 242 12.91 23.62 15.34
C LEU A 242 14.04 23.95 14.36
N SER A 243 14.43 25.22 14.22
CA SER A 243 15.46 25.69 13.26
C SER A 243 15.19 25.20 11.83
N LEU A 244 13.94 25.27 11.38
CA LEU A 244 13.49 24.73 10.10
C LEU A 244 14.19 25.41 8.91
N ALA A 245 14.51 24.62 7.87
CA ALA A 245 15.01 25.17 6.62
C ALA A 245 13.92 25.98 5.89
N LYS A 246 14.33 26.85 4.96
CA LYS A 246 13.46 27.82 4.26
C LYS A 246 12.28 27.21 3.49
N GLU A 247 12.33 25.92 3.17
CA GLU A 247 11.27 25.16 2.47
C GLU A 247 10.70 23.99 3.31
N GLU A 248 11.05 23.91 4.59
CA GLU A 248 10.50 22.90 5.50
C GLU A 248 9.14 23.35 6.05
N ILE A 249 8.13 22.49 5.88
CA ILE A 249 6.74 22.72 6.27
C ILE A 249 6.35 21.69 7.31
N ILE A 250 5.70 22.12 8.38
CA ILE A 250 5.15 21.24 9.40
C ILE A 250 3.86 20.60 8.87
N LEU A 251 3.79 19.27 8.91
CA LEU A 251 2.66 18.49 8.43
C LEU A 251 1.75 18.05 9.57
N GLU A 252 2.35 17.50 10.62
CA GLU A 252 1.65 16.95 11.79
C GLU A 252 2.46 17.19 13.06
N VAL A 253 1.76 17.47 14.16
CA VAL A 253 2.32 17.57 15.51
C VAL A 253 1.47 16.70 16.42
N ASP A 254 2.12 15.84 17.21
CA ASP A 254 1.45 14.95 18.17
C ASP A 254 2.24 14.88 19.48
N GLY A 255 1.58 14.56 20.59
CA GLY A 255 2.14 14.64 21.93
C GLY A 255 1.95 15.98 22.64
N THR A 256 1.01 16.80 22.15
CA THR A 256 0.54 18.04 22.81
C THR A 256 -0.91 17.87 23.26
N VAL A 257 -1.31 18.54 24.35
CA VAL A 257 -2.71 18.55 24.82
C VAL A 257 -3.65 18.89 23.67
N PRO A 258 -4.69 18.08 23.38
CA PRO A 258 -5.27 17.01 24.21
C PRO A 258 -4.71 15.59 23.98
N THR A 259 -3.78 15.40 23.05
CA THR A 259 -3.18 14.07 22.76
C THR A 259 -2.16 13.65 23.81
N GLN A 260 -2.06 12.36 24.10
CA GLN A 260 -1.08 11.80 25.04
C GLN A 260 0.35 11.97 24.49
N PRO A 261 1.39 12.15 25.34
CA PRO A 261 2.77 12.29 24.86
C PRO A 261 3.23 11.05 24.09
N VAL A 262 4.11 11.26 23.10
CA VAL A 262 4.79 10.18 22.37
C VAL A 262 6.01 9.78 23.19
N LEU A 263 6.23 8.48 23.38
CA LEU A 263 7.33 7.96 24.19
C LEU A 263 8.48 7.54 23.29
N LYS A 264 9.65 8.15 23.44
CA LYS A 264 10.88 7.69 22.77
C LYS A 264 11.62 6.70 23.67
N HIS A 265 11.85 5.48 23.17
CA HIS A 265 12.67 4.50 23.89
C HIS A 265 14.15 4.63 23.54
N ILE A 266 15.00 4.64 24.57
CA ILE A 266 16.45 4.53 24.48
C ILE A 266 16.86 3.42 25.46
N GLY A 267 17.19 2.25 24.93
CA GLY A 267 17.41 1.06 25.76
C GLY A 267 16.13 0.65 26.49
N ILE A 268 16.17 0.64 27.82
CA ILE A 268 15.05 0.24 28.70
C ILE A 268 14.23 1.46 29.16
N SER A 269 14.69 2.69 28.87
CA SER A 269 14.05 3.92 29.35
C SER A 269 13.18 4.57 28.27
N ALA A 270 12.01 5.07 28.68
CA ALA A 270 11.07 5.78 27.82
C ALA A 270 10.97 7.26 28.20
N TRP A 271 11.18 8.16 27.24
CA TRP A 271 11.14 9.60 27.42
C TRP A 271 9.87 10.17 26.78
N PRO A 272 8.98 10.83 27.53
CA PRO A 272 7.81 11.48 26.96
C PRO A 272 8.20 12.76 26.22
N GLY A 273 7.54 13.00 25.09
CA GLY A 273 7.81 14.17 24.28
C GLY A 273 6.75 14.43 23.20
N ARG A 274 7.07 15.44 22.39
CA ARG A 274 6.31 15.84 21.21
C ARG A 274 7.02 15.36 19.96
N LEU A 275 6.25 14.81 19.03
CA LEU A 275 6.73 14.40 17.71
C LEU A 275 6.15 15.33 16.64
N THR A 276 7.02 15.87 15.80
CA THR A 276 6.67 16.75 14.70
C THR A 276 7.16 16.16 13.38
N LEU A 277 6.27 15.98 12.42
CA LEU A 277 6.62 15.57 11.06
C LEU A 277 6.67 16.79 10.14
N THR A 278 7.73 16.85 9.34
CA THR A 278 7.85 17.82 8.24
C THR A 278 7.96 17.10 6.91
N ASN A 279 7.93 17.85 5.81
CA ASN A 279 8.20 17.34 4.46
C ASN A 279 9.66 16.86 4.24
N TYR A 280 10.58 17.01 5.21
CA TYR A 280 11.98 16.56 5.09
C TYR A 280 12.45 15.64 6.22
N ALA A 281 11.94 15.80 7.43
CA ALA A 281 12.45 15.12 8.62
C ALA A 281 11.39 14.95 9.71
N LEU A 282 11.64 14.01 10.62
CA LEU A 282 10.98 13.88 11.91
C LEU A 282 11.76 14.64 12.98
N TYR A 283 11.06 15.35 13.85
CA TYR A 283 11.63 16.07 14.98
C TYR A 283 11.00 15.56 16.27
N PHE A 284 11.84 15.16 17.23
CA PHE A 284 11.39 14.76 18.56
C PHE A 284 11.93 15.72 19.61
N GLU A 285 11.02 16.30 20.39
CA GLU A 285 11.32 17.19 21.50
C GLU A 285 10.96 16.49 22.81
N SER A 286 11.96 16.18 23.66
CA SER A 286 11.71 15.61 24.99
C SER A 286 11.11 16.65 25.92
N GLY A 287 10.18 16.23 26.77
CA GLY A 287 9.58 17.06 27.81
C GLY A 287 8.06 17.07 27.81
N MET A 288 7.49 17.63 28.89
CA MET A 288 6.06 17.87 29.05
C MET A 288 5.84 19.35 29.38
N GLY A 289 5.49 20.15 28.37
CA GLY A 289 5.22 21.59 28.51
C GLY A 289 6.43 22.49 28.23
N LEU A 290 7.56 22.25 28.89
CA LEU A 290 8.87 22.83 28.53
C LEU A 290 9.65 21.79 27.75
N TYR A 291 9.90 22.08 26.47
CA TYR A 291 10.53 21.16 25.53
C TYR A 291 12.03 21.44 25.42
N ASP A 292 12.82 20.36 25.43
CA ASP A 292 14.25 20.42 25.12
C ASP A 292 14.49 20.63 23.61
N LYS A 293 15.75 20.85 23.24
CA LYS A 293 16.18 20.96 21.85
C LYS A 293 15.76 19.72 21.04
N ALA A 294 15.09 19.95 19.92
CA ALA A 294 14.61 18.88 19.05
C ALA A 294 15.74 18.03 18.45
N VAL A 295 15.55 16.71 18.46
CA VAL A 295 16.38 15.75 17.73
C VAL A 295 15.79 15.53 16.34
N ARG A 296 16.57 15.80 15.28
CA ARG A 296 16.18 15.63 13.88
C ARG A 296 16.52 14.23 13.37
N TYR A 297 15.55 13.57 12.75
CA TYR A 297 15.70 12.31 12.03
C TYR A 297 15.37 12.54 10.56
N ASP A 298 16.37 12.43 9.70
CA ASP A 298 16.27 12.83 8.32
C ASP A 298 15.58 11.79 7.42
N LEU A 299 14.55 12.21 6.69
CA LEU A 299 13.84 11.37 5.71
C LEU A 299 14.31 11.65 4.27
N ALA A 300 15.02 12.76 4.06
CA ALA A 300 15.31 13.28 2.73
C ALA A 300 16.65 12.80 2.14
N SER A 301 17.67 12.53 2.95
CA SER A 301 18.97 12.04 2.43
C SER A 301 18.96 10.53 2.19
N ASP A 302 19.87 10.02 1.36
CA ASP A 302 20.05 8.57 1.17
C ASP A 302 20.96 7.98 2.26
N LEU A 303 20.39 7.79 3.45
CA LEU A 303 21.10 7.23 4.61
C LEU A 303 20.70 5.77 4.86
N LYS A 304 20.14 5.08 3.86
CA LYS A 304 19.58 3.72 3.98
C LYS A 304 18.62 3.60 5.18
N GLN A 305 17.70 4.55 5.30
CA GLN A 305 16.75 4.58 6.39
C GLN A 305 15.79 3.40 6.32
N ILE A 306 15.41 2.88 7.49
CA ILE A 306 14.40 1.84 7.64
C ILE A 306 13.37 2.34 8.63
N ILE A 307 12.12 2.42 8.18
CA ILE A 307 10.95 2.77 8.99
C ILE A 307 10.01 1.59 8.96
N LYS A 308 9.71 1.01 10.13
CA LYS A 308 8.81 -0.15 10.22
C LYS A 308 8.08 -0.19 11.56
N PRO A 309 6.93 -0.87 11.63
CA PRO A 309 6.28 -1.16 12.90
C PRO A 309 7.18 -2.04 13.76
N GLU A 310 7.18 -1.81 15.08
CA GLU A 310 7.89 -2.64 16.05
C GLU A 310 7.04 -2.90 17.30
N LEU A 311 7.23 -4.09 17.87
CA LEU A 311 6.52 -4.59 19.03
C LEU A 311 7.28 -4.15 20.30
N THR A 312 6.66 -3.35 21.16
CA THR A 312 7.25 -2.88 22.43
C THR A 312 6.99 -3.81 23.60
N GLY A 313 6.23 -4.88 23.40
CA GLY A 313 5.82 -5.80 24.45
C GLY A 313 6.86 -6.87 24.77
N PRO A 314 6.84 -7.41 26.00
CA PRO A 314 7.63 -8.59 26.33
C PRO A 314 7.28 -9.74 25.38
N LEU A 315 8.30 -10.44 24.87
CA LEU A 315 8.19 -11.60 23.97
C LEU A 315 7.56 -11.32 22.59
N GLY A 316 7.47 -10.06 22.15
CA GLY A 316 6.96 -9.73 20.81
C GLY A 316 5.47 -10.02 20.61
N ALA A 317 4.66 -9.94 21.67
CA ALA A 317 3.22 -10.12 21.57
C ALA A 317 2.56 -8.96 20.79
N ARG A 318 1.70 -9.30 19.82
CA ARG A 318 0.99 -8.34 18.93
C ARG A 318 0.12 -7.30 19.66
N LEU A 319 -0.28 -7.57 20.90
CA LEU A 319 -1.00 -6.62 21.77
C LEU A 319 -0.20 -5.34 22.07
N PHE A 320 1.11 -5.37 21.87
CA PHE A 320 2.03 -4.27 22.12
C PHE A 320 2.67 -3.74 20.83
N ASP A 321 1.97 -3.84 19.70
CA ASP A 321 2.43 -3.27 18.43
C ASP A 321 2.20 -1.75 18.39
N LYS A 322 2.86 -1.04 19.31
CA LYS A 322 2.59 0.38 19.59
C LYS A 322 3.72 1.32 19.18
N ALA A 323 4.82 0.80 18.61
CA ALA A 323 5.93 1.64 18.19
C ALA A 323 6.18 1.66 16.69
N VAL A 324 6.81 2.77 16.27
CA VAL A 324 7.49 2.94 14.99
C VAL A 324 9.00 2.97 15.25
N MET A 325 9.73 2.09 14.58
CA MET A 325 11.19 2.08 14.60
C MET A 325 11.72 2.93 13.45
N TYR A 326 12.66 3.81 13.73
CA TYR A 326 13.49 4.50 12.75
C TYR A 326 14.94 4.09 12.92
N LYS A 327 15.57 3.63 11.83
CA LYS A 327 17.01 3.32 11.78
C LYS A 327 17.64 4.01 10.57
N SER A 328 18.85 4.52 10.74
CA SER A 328 19.64 5.17 9.70
C SER A 328 21.11 4.74 9.82
N SER A 329 21.86 4.77 8.71
CA SER A 329 23.31 4.54 8.73
C SER A 329 24.10 5.59 9.54
N SER A 330 23.51 6.77 9.74
CA SER A 330 24.09 7.83 10.57
C SER A 330 23.95 7.59 12.08
N MET A 331 23.16 6.59 12.50
CA MET A 331 22.88 6.28 13.90
C MET A 331 23.32 4.86 14.24
N VAL A 332 23.98 4.71 15.39
CA VAL A 332 24.40 3.39 15.91
C VAL A 332 23.18 2.60 16.38
N ASP A 333 22.33 3.24 17.19
CA ASP A 333 21.12 2.62 17.75
C ASP A 333 19.86 3.11 17.03
N PRO A 334 18.89 2.22 16.76
CA PRO A 334 17.58 2.60 16.24
C PRO A 334 16.78 3.41 17.27
N ALA A 335 16.01 4.38 16.80
CA ALA A 335 15.06 5.12 17.62
C ALA A 335 13.68 4.45 17.56
N TYR A 336 13.04 4.29 18.71
CA TYR A 336 11.68 3.74 18.78
C TYR A 336 10.74 4.80 19.33
N PHE A 337 9.68 5.09 18.60
CA PHE A 337 8.61 6.01 19.01
C PHE A 337 7.36 5.20 19.32
N GLU A 338 7.02 5.07 20.59
CA GLU A 338 5.81 4.43 21.05
C GLU A 338 4.67 5.44 21.16
N PHE A 339 3.51 5.05 20.65
CA PHE A 339 2.26 5.80 20.66
C PHE A 339 1.30 5.12 21.64
N PRO A 340 1.17 5.64 22.87
CA PRO A 340 0.27 5.04 23.84
C PRO A 340 -1.19 5.15 23.37
N GLU A 341 -1.83 3.99 23.20
CA GLU A 341 -3.28 3.84 22.95
C GLU A 341 -3.84 2.74 23.86
N PHE A 342 -5.03 2.96 24.42
CA PHE A 342 -5.70 1.98 25.29
C PHE A 342 -6.14 0.72 24.53
N LYS A 343 -6.58 0.85 23.27
CA LYS A 343 -7.01 -0.26 22.42
C LYS A 343 -6.67 0.05 20.95
N GLY A 344 -6.01 -0.90 20.29
CA GLY A 344 -5.62 -0.79 18.87
C GLY A 344 -4.21 -0.22 18.65
N SER A 345 -3.87 -0.07 17.37
CA SER A 345 -2.61 0.49 16.85
C SER A 345 -2.86 1.67 15.90
N SER A 346 -4.07 2.24 15.87
CA SER A 346 -4.52 3.19 14.85
C SER A 346 -3.69 4.48 14.79
N ARG A 347 -3.28 5.03 15.93
CA ARG A 347 -2.41 6.22 15.98
C ARG A 347 -1.01 5.91 15.49
N ARG A 348 -0.48 4.74 15.86
CA ARG A 348 0.83 4.26 15.38
C ARG A 348 0.80 4.06 13.87
N ASP A 349 -0.20 3.34 13.37
CA ASP A 349 -0.36 3.02 11.96
C ASP A 349 -0.49 4.28 11.11
N TYR A 350 -1.27 5.27 11.58
CA TYR A 350 -1.34 6.59 10.93
C TYR A 350 0.03 7.26 10.85
N TRP A 351 0.77 7.31 11.97
CA TRP A 351 2.08 7.95 12.01
C TRP A 351 3.10 7.23 11.13
N LEU A 352 3.07 5.91 11.11
CA LEU A 352 3.88 5.10 10.19
C LEU A 352 3.56 5.44 8.73
N ASP A 353 2.28 5.47 8.37
CA ASP A 353 1.82 5.73 7.01
C ASP A 353 2.23 7.11 6.49
N ILE A 354 2.04 8.17 7.29
CA ILE A 354 2.45 9.53 6.87
C ILE A 354 3.98 9.69 6.81
N CYS A 355 4.73 9.00 7.66
CA CYS A 355 6.20 8.99 7.60
C CYS A 355 6.69 8.28 6.34
N LEU A 356 6.09 7.13 6.03
CA LEU A 356 6.40 6.36 4.82
C LEU A 356 6.03 7.14 3.57
N GLU A 357 4.91 7.86 3.53
CA GLU A 357 4.55 8.69 2.36
C GLU A 357 5.62 9.72 2.02
N ILE A 358 6.11 10.47 3.01
CA ILE A 358 7.16 11.47 2.80
C ILE A 358 8.49 10.80 2.44
N PHE A 359 8.83 9.69 3.11
CA PHE A 359 10.03 8.92 2.80
C PHE A 359 10.01 8.36 1.37
N HIS A 360 8.89 7.80 0.92
CA HIS A 360 8.71 7.27 -0.43
C HIS A 360 8.71 8.39 -1.48
N ALA A 361 8.17 9.57 -1.19
CA ALA A 361 8.26 10.73 -2.08
C ALA A 361 9.71 11.15 -2.34
N HIS A 362 10.56 11.16 -1.30
CA HIS A 362 12.00 11.44 -1.44
C HIS A 362 12.75 10.31 -2.15
N ASN A 363 12.44 9.05 -1.85
CA ASN A 363 12.98 7.90 -2.59
C ASN A 363 12.63 7.96 -4.08
N PHE A 364 11.39 8.31 -4.40
CA PHE A 364 10.91 8.50 -5.77
C PHE A 364 11.71 9.61 -6.48
N ALA A 365 11.87 10.76 -5.84
CA ALA A 365 12.65 11.87 -6.40
C ALA A 365 14.10 11.48 -6.70
N ARG A 366 14.73 10.69 -5.83
CA ARG A 366 16.08 10.13 -6.06
C ARG A 366 16.10 9.10 -7.17
N LYS A 367 15.18 8.14 -7.14
CA LYS A 367 15.12 7.03 -8.12
C LYS A 367 15.01 7.52 -9.55
N TYR A 368 14.28 8.62 -9.77
CA TYR A 368 14.09 9.23 -11.09
C TYR A 368 14.96 10.48 -11.33
N ASN A 369 15.89 10.81 -10.43
CA ASN A 369 16.78 11.98 -10.53
C ASN A 369 16.04 13.29 -10.86
N LEU A 370 14.96 13.57 -10.12
CA LEU A 370 14.13 14.76 -10.34
C LEU A 370 14.87 16.05 -10.00
N LYS A 371 14.67 17.11 -10.79
CA LYS A 371 15.19 18.46 -10.51
C LYS A 371 14.42 19.11 -9.36
N GLU A 372 14.99 20.14 -8.72
CA GLU A 372 14.40 20.84 -7.55
C GLU A 372 12.92 21.26 -7.76
N GLY A 373 12.57 21.82 -8.92
CA GLY A 373 11.17 22.15 -9.24
C GLY A 373 10.24 20.92 -9.31
N GLN A 374 10.71 19.81 -9.91
CA GLN A 374 9.94 18.56 -10.01
C GLN A 374 9.83 17.84 -8.66
N GLN A 375 10.90 17.85 -7.90
CA GLN A 375 10.94 17.32 -6.55
C GLN A 375 9.96 18.08 -5.66
N SER A 376 9.92 19.41 -5.76
CA SER A 376 8.98 20.21 -4.99
C SER A 376 7.51 19.93 -5.34
N GLU A 377 7.20 19.62 -6.60
CA GLU A 377 5.84 19.22 -7.01
C GLU A 377 5.49 17.82 -6.48
N ALA A 378 6.41 16.86 -6.55
CA ALA A 378 6.22 15.53 -5.98
C ALA A 378 6.01 15.59 -4.46
N LEU A 379 6.79 16.40 -3.74
CA LEU A 379 6.64 16.63 -2.31
C LEU A 379 5.33 17.36 -1.99
N ALA A 380 4.96 18.38 -2.76
CA ALA A 380 3.67 19.06 -2.59
C ALA A 380 2.49 18.09 -2.75
N ARG A 381 2.58 17.16 -3.70
CA ARG A 381 1.58 16.10 -3.92
C ARG A 381 1.45 15.17 -2.72
N ALA A 382 2.58 14.74 -2.14
CA ALA A 382 2.62 13.95 -0.90
C ALA A 382 1.98 14.71 0.27
N VAL A 383 2.33 15.99 0.44
CA VAL A 383 1.78 16.86 1.51
C VAL A 383 0.27 17.00 1.40
N LEU A 384 -0.26 17.26 0.20
CA LEU A 384 -1.72 17.29 -0.03
C LEU A 384 -2.36 15.92 0.27
N GLY A 385 -1.67 14.82 -0.03
CA GLY A 385 -2.10 13.46 0.31
C GLY A 385 -2.25 13.26 1.82
N VAL A 386 -1.26 13.72 2.61
CA VAL A 386 -1.29 13.67 4.07
C VAL A 386 -2.47 14.47 4.64
N TYR A 387 -2.74 15.67 4.13
CA TYR A 387 -3.89 16.46 4.59
C TYR A 387 -5.24 15.79 4.30
N ARG A 388 -5.38 15.19 3.11
CA ARG A 388 -6.60 14.44 2.74
C ARG A 388 -6.77 13.20 3.61
N TYR A 389 -5.69 12.45 3.86
CA TYR A 389 -5.70 11.28 4.73
C TYR A 389 -6.07 11.64 6.17
N ARG A 390 -5.49 12.72 6.71
CA ARG A 390 -5.85 13.25 8.03
C ARG A 390 -7.33 13.65 8.11
N ALA A 391 -7.84 14.36 7.11
CA ALA A 391 -9.23 14.79 7.05
C ALA A 391 -10.21 13.61 7.04
N VAL A 392 -9.91 12.55 6.27
CA VAL A 392 -10.73 11.33 6.24
C VAL A 392 -10.69 10.61 7.59
N ARG A 393 -9.51 10.49 8.20
CA ARG A 393 -9.36 9.87 9.53
C ARG A 393 -10.17 10.60 10.60
N GLU A 394 -10.09 11.94 10.65
CA GLU A 394 -10.84 12.75 11.61
C GLU A 394 -12.37 12.68 11.36
N ALA A 395 -12.80 12.67 10.11
CA ALA A 395 -14.22 12.64 9.76
C ALA A 395 -14.88 11.27 9.94
N PHE A 396 -14.17 10.18 9.62
CA PHE A 396 -14.76 8.85 9.47
C PHE A 396 -14.12 7.76 10.34
N LYS A 397 -13.05 8.07 11.10
CA LYS A 397 -12.31 7.11 11.95
C LYS A 397 -11.87 5.84 11.19
N VAL A 398 -11.52 5.99 9.93
CA VAL A 398 -11.11 4.88 9.04
C VAL A 398 -9.64 4.57 9.27
N SER A 399 -9.33 3.28 9.44
CA SER A 399 -7.97 2.75 9.42
C SER A 399 -7.61 2.36 7.98
N SER A 400 -6.40 2.70 7.55
CA SER A 400 -5.85 2.25 6.27
C SER A 400 -5.68 0.73 6.23
N SER A 401 -5.83 0.14 5.05
CA SER A 401 -5.38 -1.21 4.74
C SER A 401 -4.31 -1.15 3.65
N ASN A 402 -3.48 -2.20 3.54
CA ASN A 402 -2.29 -2.22 2.67
C ASN A 402 -2.54 -1.75 1.23
N TYR A 403 -3.73 -2.02 0.65
CA TYR A 403 -4.05 -1.67 -0.75
C TYR A 403 -5.05 -0.52 -0.91
N LYS A 404 -5.57 0.05 0.20
CA LYS A 404 -6.60 1.13 0.17
C LYS A 404 -6.11 2.41 0.84
N THR A 405 -4.81 2.67 0.79
CA THR A 405 -4.23 3.90 1.32
C THR A 405 -4.65 5.11 0.48
N LEU A 406 -4.80 6.27 1.13
CA LEU A 406 -5.08 7.57 0.47
C LEU A 406 -3.79 8.36 0.18
N LEU A 407 -2.66 7.72 0.43
CA LEU A 407 -1.31 8.25 0.34
C LEU A 407 -0.70 7.74 -0.98
N CYS A 408 -0.29 8.66 -1.84
CA CYS A 408 0.01 8.40 -3.25
C CYS A 408 1.21 7.47 -3.41
N PHE A 409 2.31 7.78 -2.73
CA PHE A 409 3.56 7.04 -2.85
C PHE A 409 3.51 5.72 -2.07
N ASN A 410 2.88 5.71 -0.90
CA ASN A 410 2.63 4.48 -0.14
C ASN A 410 1.73 3.52 -0.93
N LEU A 411 0.67 4.04 -1.57
CA LEU A 411 -0.18 3.24 -2.47
C LEU A 411 0.64 2.68 -3.64
N ALA A 412 1.45 3.49 -4.31
CA ALA A 412 2.23 3.03 -5.44
C ALA A 412 3.29 1.97 -5.05
N GLU A 413 3.83 2.01 -3.84
CA GLU A 413 4.76 0.99 -3.35
C GLU A 413 4.05 -0.30 -2.91
N SER A 414 2.81 -0.21 -2.42
CA SER A 414 2.04 -1.39 -2.01
C SER A 414 1.33 -2.09 -3.16
N LEU A 415 1.04 -1.40 -4.27
CA LEU A 415 0.25 -1.94 -5.37
C LEU A 415 1.03 -2.87 -6.32
N PRO A 416 0.42 -3.97 -6.79
CA PRO A 416 0.98 -4.78 -7.86
C PRO A 416 0.97 -3.99 -9.19
N ARG A 417 2.16 -3.74 -9.77
CA ARG A 417 2.41 -2.81 -10.89
C ARG A 417 2.32 -1.31 -10.53
N GLY A 418 2.51 -0.97 -9.25
CA GLY A 418 2.61 0.44 -8.85
C GLY A 418 3.88 1.14 -9.35
N ASP A 419 4.91 0.38 -9.76
CA ASP A 419 6.07 0.88 -10.51
C ASP A 419 5.67 1.63 -11.80
N ALA A 420 4.69 1.11 -12.55
CA ALA A 420 4.15 1.77 -13.73
C ALA A 420 3.44 3.10 -13.40
N ILE A 421 2.80 3.21 -12.22
CA ILE A 421 2.20 4.47 -11.75
C ILE A 421 3.31 5.49 -11.47
N LEU A 422 4.38 5.09 -10.78
CA LEU A 422 5.51 5.98 -10.51
C LEU A 422 6.25 6.38 -11.78
N GLU A 423 6.45 5.47 -12.72
CA GLU A 423 7.11 5.76 -14.00
C GLU A 423 6.29 6.77 -14.83
N THR A 424 4.97 6.55 -14.93
CA THR A 424 4.08 7.50 -15.61
C THR A 424 4.05 8.86 -14.90
N LEU A 425 4.01 8.90 -13.57
CA LEU A 425 4.11 10.14 -12.80
C LEU A 425 5.44 10.87 -13.06
N ALA A 426 6.57 10.15 -13.03
CA ALA A 426 7.88 10.73 -13.31
C ALA A 426 7.94 11.32 -14.72
N SER A 427 7.44 10.59 -15.73
CA SER A 427 7.36 11.07 -17.10
C SER A 427 6.55 12.37 -17.22
N ARG A 428 5.43 12.50 -16.50
CA ARG A 428 4.61 13.72 -16.49
C ARG A 428 5.33 14.89 -15.80
N LEU A 429 6.02 14.64 -14.69
CA LEU A 429 6.82 15.67 -14.02
C LEU A 429 7.95 16.20 -14.90
N THR A 430 8.51 15.38 -15.81
CA THR A 430 9.50 15.90 -16.78
C THR A 430 8.94 16.96 -17.72
N LEU A 431 7.67 16.85 -18.10
CA LEU A 431 6.99 17.80 -18.99
C LEU A 431 6.76 19.16 -18.33
N VAL A 432 6.65 19.22 -17.01
CA VAL A 432 6.37 20.44 -16.23
C VAL A 432 7.42 21.54 -16.42
N ASN A 433 8.69 21.17 -16.61
CA ASN A 433 9.79 22.13 -16.72
C ASN A 433 10.14 22.51 -18.17
N SER A 434 9.65 21.79 -19.18
CA SER A 434 9.92 22.12 -20.60
C SER A 434 9.33 23.49 -21.01
N ALA A 435 8.30 23.93 -20.28
CA ALA A 435 7.55 25.15 -20.50
C ALA A 435 8.30 26.45 -20.13
N VAL A 436 9.25 26.40 -19.20
CA VAL A 436 9.99 27.59 -18.76
C VAL A 436 11.03 28.01 -19.80
N ASN A 437 11.58 27.04 -20.54
CA ASN A 437 12.71 27.28 -21.46
C ASN A 437 12.31 27.51 -22.94
N GLN A 438 11.03 27.34 -23.32
CA GLN A 438 10.56 27.44 -24.72
C GLN A 438 9.52 28.54 -24.97
N ARG A 439 9.43 29.56 -24.10
CA ARG A 439 8.43 30.65 -24.23
C ARG A 439 8.64 31.61 -25.41
N GLY A 440 9.71 31.47 -26.20
CA GLY A 440 9.99 32.34 -27.35
C GLY A 440 9.43 31.88 -28.71
N LEU A 441 8.89 30.67 -28.85
CA LEU A 441 8.64 30.05 -30.18
C LEU A 441 7.26 29.36 -30.37
N LEU A 442 6.28 29.58 -29.50
CA LEU A 442 5.02 28.82 -29.48
C LEU A 442 3.87 29.51 -30.24
N GLY A 443 3.84 29.33 -31.56
CA GLY A 443 2.74 29.78 -32.44
C GLY A 443 1.65 28.73 -32.73
N SER A 444 1.71 27.52 -32.17
CA SER A 444 0.77 26.42 -32.46
C SER A 444 -0.06 25.97 -31.24
N PRO A 445 -1.39 25.81 -31.36
CA PRO A 445 -2.27 25.38 -30.26
C PRO A 445 -1.97 23.96 -29.73
N THR A 446 -1.36 23.08 -30.53
CA THR A 446 -0.95 21.73 -30.07
C THR A 446 0.22 21.76 -29.09
N ALA A 447 1.06 22.79 -29.16
CA ALA A 447 2.26 22.90 -28.32
C ALA A 447 1.97 23.57 -26.95
N ARG A 448 0.87 24.34 -26.83
CA ARG A 448 0.37 24.84 -25.54
C ARG A 448 -0.19 23.73 -24.63
N ARG A 449 -0.66 22.61 -25.19
CA ARG A 449 -1.27 21.50 -24.43
C ARG A 449 -0.27 20.51 -23.83
N GLN A 450 0.99 20.52 -24.26
CA GLN A 450 2.04 19.65 -23.70
C GLN A 450 2.68 20.22 -22.43
N VAL A 451 2.33 21.46 -22.07
CA VAL A 451 2.81 22.15 -20.88
C VAL A 451 1.93 21.75 -19.70
N ILE A 452 2.49 20.95 -18.79
CA ILE A 452 1.84 20.60 -17.52
C ILE A 452 2.30 21.60 -16.46
N HIS A 453 1.39 22.14 -15.66
CA HIS A 453 1.74 23.05 -14.58
C HIS A 453 1.88 22.32 -13.22
N PRO A 454 2.69 22.83 -12.28
CA PRO A 454 2.87 22.24 -10.96
C PRO A 454 1.65 22.51 -10.06
N VAL A 455 0.55 21.81 -10.32
CA VAL A 455 -0.78 22.06 -9.70
C VAL A 455 -0.74 21.89 -8.19
N SER A 456 0.01 20.90 -7.68
CA SER A 456 0.06 20.61 -6.24
C SER A 456 0.77 21.71 -5.47
N ARG A 457 1.93 22.16 -5.98
CA ARG A 457 2.70 23.26 -5.39
C ARG A 457 1.94 24.58 -5.47
N VAL A 458 1.30 24.87 -6.60
CA VAL A 458 0.46 26.07 -6.77
C VAL A 458 -0.70 26.05 -5.77
N SER A 459 -1.33 24.90 -5.55
CA SER A 459 -2.42 24.75 -4.56
C SER A 459 -1.94 25.07 -3.15
N LEU A 460 -0.76 24.59 -2.74
CA LEU A 460 -0.18 24.91 -1.43
C LEU A 460 0.17 26.41 -1.29
N CYS A 461 0.62 27.06 -2.36
CA CYS A 461 0.84 28.51 -2.36
C CYS A 461 -0.48 29.29 -2.26
N ARG A 462 -1.54 28.88 -2.97
CA ARG A 462 -2.87 29.51 -2.89
C ARG A 462 -3.47 29.40 -1.49
N LEU A 463 -3.17 28.31 -0.77
CA LEU A 463 -3.55 28.13 0.64
C LEU A 463 -2.67 28.89 1.63
N GLY A 464 -1.65 29.62 1.19
CA GLY A 464 -0.75 30.38 2.07
C GLY A 464 0.17 29.51 2.95
N ILE A 465 0.32 28.22 2.64
CA ILE A 465 1.18 27.28 3.39
C ILE A 465 2.66 27.43 2.97
N ILE A 466 2.90 27.76 1.69
CA ILE A 466 4.25 27.94 1.14
C ILE A 466 4.41 29.37 0.62
N SER A 467 5.58 29.97 0.87
CA SER A 467 5.96 31.25 0.26
C SER A 467 6.40 31.04 -1.19
N CYS A 468 5.58 31.45 -2.14
CA CYS A 468 5.94 31.42 -3.56
C CYS A 468 6.84 32.63 -3.90
N LYS A 469 8.16 32.41 -4.04
CA LYS A 469 9.12 33.46 -4.48
C LYS A 469 9.21 33.66 -5.99
N GLU A 470 8.39 33.00 -6.80
CA GLU A 470 8.33 33.22 -8.25
C GLU A 470 7.10 34.07 -8.61
N VAL A 471 7.37 35.37 -8.78
CA VAL A 471 6.41 36.45 -9.05
C VAL A 471 5.62 36.28 -10.37
N ASN A 472 5.93 35.27 -11.19
CA ASN A 472 5.31 35.06 -12.50
C ASN A 472 4.30 33.90 -12.58
N ILE A 473 4.13 33.07 -11.53
CA ILE A 473 3.18 31.94 -11.57
C ILE A 473 1.74 32.40 -11.33
N VAL A 474 1.54 33.47 -10.56
CA VAL A 474 0.22 33.91 -10.08
C VAL A 474 -0.50 34.81 -11.10
N GLY A 475 0.23 35.60 -11.89
CA GLY A 475 -0.34 36.54 -12.87
C GLY A 475 -0.82 35.91 -14.18
N GLU A 476 -0.22 34.78 -14.60
CA GLU A 476 -0.60 34.02 -15.82
C GLU A 476 -1.55 32.83 -15.50
N ALA A 477 -2.04 32.73 -14.27
CA ALA A 477 -2.82 31.59 -13.76
C ALA A 477 -4.26 31.48 -14.31
N THR A 478 -4.67 32.35 -15.23
CA THR A 478 -6.01 32.39 -15.83
C THR A 478 -6.21 31.39 -16.98
N THR A 479 -5.16 30.69 -17.43
CA THR A 479 -5.21 29.73 -18.56
C THR A 479 -4.62 28.35 -18.21
N LEU A 480 -4.59 27.99 -16.92
CA LEU A 480 -3.85 26.85 -16.42
C LEU A 480 -4.61 25.52 -16.58
N VAL A 481 -4.48 24.82 -17.71
CA VAL A 481 -4.99 23.43 -17.81
C VAL A 481 -4.20 22.56 -16.82
N GLY A 482 -4.88 22.07 -15.78
CA GLY A 482 -4.30 21.18 -14.78
C GLY A 482 -3.99 19.78 -15.33
N ASP A 483 -3.65 18.85 -14.45
CA ASP A 483 -3.37 17.44 -14.81
C ASP A 483 -4.60 16.71 -15.42
N VAL A 484 -5.78 17.33 -15.34
CA VAL A 484 -7.06 16.86 -15.90
C VAL A 484 -7.40 17.67 -17.16
N CYS A 485 -7.30 17.04 -18.33
CA CYS A 485 -7.64 17.62 -19.64
C CYS A 485 -9.05 17.21 -20.05
N VAL A 486 -9.84 18.12 -20.63
CA VAL A 486 -11.24 17.90 -21.05
C VAL A 486 -11.33 16.76 -22.08
N GLY A 487 -12.23 15.80 -21.88
CA GLY A 487 -12.49 14.67 -22.76
C GLY A 487 -11.36 13.63 -22.95
N GLU A 488 -10.13 13.94 -22.53
CA GLU A 488 -8.99 13.03 -22.64
C GLU A 488 -8.80 12.20 -21.35
N VAL A 489 -8.53 10.91 -21.51
CA VAL A 489 -8.19 10.01 -20.40
C VAL A 489 -6.71 10.19 -20.07
N ASN A 490 -6.40 10.60 -18.83
CA ASN A 490 -5.02 10.83 -18.42
C ASN A 490 -4.24 9.48 -18.45
N PRO A 491 -3.03 9.40 -19.03
CA PRO A 491 -2.21 8.19 -18.98
C PRO A 491 -1.96 7.69 -17.55
N LEU A 492 -1.91 8.59 -16.56
CA LEU A 492 -1.79 8.25 -15.15
C LEU A 492 -3.06 7.54 -14.63
N GLU A 493 -4.24 8.02 -15.01
CA GLU A 493 -5.53 7.39 -14.68
C GLU A 493 -5.61 5.96 -15.27
N ASN A 494 -5.12 5.78 -16.51
CA ASN A 494 -5.04 4.46 -17.14
C ASN A 494 -4.10 3.50 -16.39
N ALA A 495 -2.94 3.97 -15.93
CA ALA A 495 -2.00 3.17 -15.14
C ALA A 495 -2.64 2.73 -13.81
N VAL A 496 -3.36 3.63 -13.15
CA VAL A 496 -4.09 3.35 -11.90
C VAL A 496 -5.19 2.31 -12.12
N LYS A 497 -6.04 2.49 -13.14
CA LYS A 497 -7.10 1.51 -13.48
C LYS A 497 -6.54 0.12 -13.79
N GLN A 498 -5.41 0.04 -14.50
CA GLN A 498 -4.73 -1.23 -14.75
C GLN A 498 -4.20 -1.88 -13.47
N SER A 499 -3.63 -1.09 -12.57
CA SER A 499 -3.13 -1.55 -11.28
C SER A 499 -4.27 -2.08 -10.39
N MET A 500 -5.39 -1.35 -10.31
CA MET A 500 -6.59 -1.76 -9.57
C MET A 500 -7.16 -3.10 -10.04
N LYS A 501 -7.16 -3.37 -11.35
CA LYS A 501 -7.58 -4.68 -11.87
C LYS A 501 -6.71 -5.85 -11.37
N ASN A 502 -5.44 -5.59 -11.05
CA ASN A 502 -4.54 -6.61 -10.49
C ASN A 502 -4.68 -6.74 -8.97
N ILE A 503 -5.12 -5.69 -8.26
CA ILE A 503 -5.42 -5.76 -6.82
C ILE A 503 -6.39 -6.91 -6.55
N GLY A 504 -7.53 -6.96 -7.24
CA GLY A 504 -8.52 -8.02 -7.01
C GLY A 504 -7.97 -9.43 -7.23
N ARG A 505 -6.98 -9.60 -8.12
CA ARG A 505 -6.28 -10.88 -8.33
C ARG A 505 -5.28 -11.17 -7.20
N ALA A 506 -4.56 -10.16 -6.76
CA ALA A 506 -3.60 -10.28 -5.67
C ALA A 506 -4.30 -10.53 -4.32
N GLU A 507 -5.41 -9.85 -4.04
CA GLU A 507 -6.25 -10.07 -2.86
C GLU A 507 -6.86 -11.48 -2.86
N ALA A 508 -7.37 -11.94 -4.02
CA ALA A 508 -7.85 -13.31 -4.15
C ALA A 508 -6.73 -14.34 -3.89
N ALA A 509 -5.52 -14.09 -4.40
CA ALA A 509 -4.37 -14.94 -4.13
C ALA A 509 -3.94 -14.89 -2.65
N GLN A 510 -3.90 -13.71 -2.04
CA GLN A 510 -3.57 -13.54 -0.63
C GLN A 510 -4.59 -14.23 0.28
N ALA A 511 -5.89 -14.14 -0.04
CA ALA A 511 -6.93 -14.84 0.68
C ALA A 511 -6.73 -16.37 0.66
N THR A 512 -6.25 -16.93 -0.47
CA THR A 512 -5.90 -18.36 -0.50
C THR A 512 -4.67 -18.68 0.35
N VAL A 513 -3.70 -17.78 0.44
CA VAL A 513 -2.51 -17.95 1.30
C VAL A 513 -2.90 -17.88 2.78
N ASP A 514 -3.75 -16.92 3.15
CA ASP A 514 -4.21 -16.75 4.53
C ASP A 514 -5.07 -17.94 4.98
N GLN A 515 -5.88 -18.52 4.09
CA GLN A 515 -6.59 -19.78 4.36
C GLN A 515 -5.64 -20.97 4.60
N VAL A 516 -4.48 -20.99 3.96
CA VAL A 516 -3.47 -22.06 4.09
C VAL A 516 -2.49 -21.80 5.25
N LYS A 517 -2.47 -20.59 5.80
CA LYS A 517 -1.66 -20.23 6.97
C LYS A 517 -2.26 -20.83 8.23
N VAL A 518 -2.03 -22.14 8.42
CA VAL A 518 -2.51 -22.85 9.60
C VAL A 518 -1.65 -22.47 10.82
N GLU A 519 -2.31 -21.99 11.86
CA GLU A 519 -1.66 -21.74 13.15
C GLU A 519 -1.40 -23.09 13.86
N GLY A 520 -0.16 -23.32 14.29
CA GLY A 520 0.26 -24.53 14.99
C GLY A 520 1.47 -25.23 14.35
N ILE A 521 2.42 -25.68 15.16
CA ILE A 521 3.63 -26.37 14.69
C ILE A 521 3.28 -27.77 14.14
N ASP A 522 2.36 -28.48 14.80
CA ASP A 522 1.97 -29.85 14.44
C ASP A 522 1.21 -29.93 13.12
N THR A 523 0.33 -28.95 12.85
CA THR A 523 -0.43 -28.85 11.60
C THR A 523 0.50 -28.52 10.43
N ASN A 524 1.42 -27.56 10.61
CA ASN A 524 2.45 -27.24 9.62
C ASN A 524 3.41 -28.41 9.37
N LEU A 525 3.75 -29.20 10.40
CA LEU A 525 4.55 -30.42 10.26
C LEU A 525 3.80 -31.51 9.48
N ALA A 526 2.50 -31.66 9.70
CA ALA A 526 1.66 -32.59 8.95
C ALA A 526 1.54 -32.19 7.48
N VAL A 527 1.30 -30.90 7.20
CA VAL A 527 1.29 -30.33 5.84
C VAL A 527 2.63 -30.60 5.15
N MET A 528 3.75 -30.33 5.83
CA MET A 528 5.09 -30.56 5.29
C MET A 528 5.34 -32.05 4.98
N LYS A 529 4.94 -32.97 5.86
CA LYS A 529 5.07 -34.42 5.62
C LYS A 529 4.29 -34.87 4.40
N GLU A 530 3.06 -34.37 4.22
CA GLU A 530 2.22 -34.72 3.07
C GLU A 530 2.79 -34.15 1.76
N LEU A 531 3.26 -32.90 1.76
CA LEU A 531 3.92 -32.28 0.60
C LEU A 531 5.25 -32.96 0.25
N LEU A 532 5.99 -33.44 1.25
CA LEU A 532 7.24 -34.18 1.06
C LEU A 532 6.99 -35.67 0.76
N PHE A 533 5.78 -36.20 0.92
CA PHE A 533 5.48 -37.62 0.70
C PHE A 533 5.94 -38.13 -0.68
N PRO A 534 5.75 -37.41 -1.80
CA PRO A 534 6.25 -37.84 -3.11
C PRO A 534 7.78 -37.91 -3.18
N LEU A 535 8.47 -36.99 -2.49
CA LEU A 535 9.94 -36.96 -2.41
C LEU A 535 10.47 -38.08 -1.50
N ILE A 536 9.84 -38.29 -0.34
CA ILE A 536 10.18 -39.35 0.61
C ILE A 536 9.97 -40.72 -0.03
N GLY A 537 8.84 -40.93 -0.73
CA GLY A 537 8.59 -42.15 -1.50
C GLY A 537 9.69 -42.41 -2.53
N SER A 538 10.07 -41.38 -3.30
CA SER A 538 11.14 -41.46 -4.30
C SER A 538 12.50 -41.81 -3.68
N ILE A 539 12.86 -41.19 -2.54
CA ILE A 539 14.09 -41.48 -1.80
C ILE A 539 14.08 -42.92 -1.28
N ASN A 540 12.95 -43.40 -0.75
CA ASN A 540 12.83 -44.77 -0.26
C ASN A 540 13.00 -45.79 -1.40
N HIS A 541 12.46 -45.51 -2.59
CA HIS A 541 12.70 -46.36 -3.77
C HIS A 541 14.17 -46.38 -4.19
N LEU A 542 14.86 -45.24 -4.18
CA LEU A 542 16.31 -45.17 -4.43
C LEU A 542 17.11 -45.95 -3.38
N GLN A 543 16.73 -45.88 -2.11
CA GLN A 543 17.34 -46.66 -1.04
C GLN A 543 17.11 -48.15 -1.21
N LEU A 544 15.92 -48.58 -1.62
CA LEU A 544 15.63 -50.00 -1.92
C LEU A 544 16.48 -50.53 -3.08
N LEU A 545 16.69 -49.72 -4.13
CA LEU A 545 17.59 -50.04 -5.23
C LEU A 545 19.05 -50.11 -4.76
N ALA A 546 19.48 -49.19 -3.88
CA ALA A 546 20.81 -49.18 -3.30
C ALA A 546 21.07 -50.33 -2.31
N GLN A 547 20.02 -50.91 -1.71
CA GLN A 547 20.12 -52.08 -0.82
C GLN A 547 20.21 -53.42 -1.58
N TRP A 548 20.12 -53.42 -2.92
CA TRP A 548 20.19 -54.63 -3.77
C TRP A 548 19.19 -55.74 -3.38
N LYS A 549 18.00 -55.38 -2.87
CA LYS A 549 16.94 -56.37 -2.56
C LYS A 549 16.47 -57.12 -3.80
N ASP A 550 16.32 -56.41 -4.93
CA ASP A 550 16.01 -56.96 -6.26
C ASP A 550 17.24 -56.82 -7.18
N PRO A 551 18.12 -57.84 -7.29
CA PRO A 551 19.41 -57.71 -7.94
C PRO A 551 19.32 -57.34 -9.43
N TRP A 552 18.33 -57.86 -10.14
CA TRP A 552 18.11 -57.54 -11.56
C TRP A 552 17.68 -56.09 -11.79
N LYS A 553 16.80 -55.54 -10.94
CA LYS A 553 16.34 -54.14 -11.06
C LYS A 553 17.46 -53.16 -10.68
N SER A 554 18.21 -53.46 -9.62
CA SER A 554 19.36 -52.65 -9.20
C SER A 554 20.48 -52.68 -10.25
N MET A 555 20.74 -53.83 -10.88
CA MET A 555 21.73 -53.96 -11.96
C MET A 555 21.33 -53.15 -13.19
N LEU A 556 20.07 -53.28 -13.65
CA LEU A 556 19.54 -52.50 -14.77
C LEU A 556 19.64 -51.00 -14.51
N PHE A 557 19.28 -50.57 -13.30
CA PHE A 557 19.37 -49.17 -12.87
C PHE A 557 20.81 -48.65 -12.91
N VAL A 558 21.78 -49.40 -12.36
CA VAL A 558 23.19 -49.02 -12.37
C VAL A 558 23.76 -48.96 -13.79
N VAL A 559 23.41 -49.91 -14.66
CA VAL A 559 23.83 -49.92 -16.08
C VAL A 559 23.23 -48.74 -16.85
N PHE A 560 21.95 -48.44 -16.63
CA PHE A 560 21.29 -47.32 -17.29
C PHE A 560 21.89 -45.96 -16.89
N ILE A 561 22.07 -45.73 -15.59
CA ILE A 561 22.63 -44.46 -15.10
C ILE A 561 24.11 -44.33 -15.48
N SER A 562 24.90 -45.41 -15.41
CA SER A 562 26.30 -45.39 -15.89
C SER A 562 26.40 -45.06 -17.37
N TYR A 563 25.53 -45.62 -18.21
CA TYR A 563 25.43 -45.27 -19.63
C TYR A 563 25.08 -43.80 -19.84
N ALA A 564 24.10 -43.27 -19.08
CA ALA A 564 23.70 -41.86 -19.15
C ALA A 564 24.84 -40.90 -18.74
N ILE A 565 25.63 -41.26 -17.72
CA ILE A 565 26.80 -40.48 -17.27
C ILE A 565 27.88 -40.46 -18.37
N ILE A 566 28.20 -41.61 -18.97
CA ILE A 566 29.22 -41.74 -20.02
C ILE A 566 28.84 -40.93 -21.27
N ARG A 567 27.57 -40.97 -21.66
CA ARG A 567 27.02 -40.22 -22.80
C ARG A 567 26.82 -38.72 -22.52
N GLY A 568 27.08 -38.27 -21.29
CA GLY A 568 27.01 -36.87 -20.90
C GLY A 568 25.58 -36.33 -20.74
N TRP A 569 24.59 -37.20 -20.58
CA TRP A 569 23.17 -36.83 -20.47
C TRP A 569 22.84 -36.02 -19.21
N ILE A 570 23.73 -36.04 -18.21
CA ILE A 570 23.62 -35.20 -17.00
C ILE A 570 23.45 -33.71 -17.36
N LYS A 571 24.10 -33.23 -18.44
CA LYS A 571 23.98 -31.85 -18.91
C LYS A 571 22.55 -31.49 -19.35
N TYR A 572 21.80 -32.48 -19.82
CA TYR A 572 20.42 -32.32 -20.29
C TYR A 572 19.38 -32.67 -19.21
N ALA A 573 19.79 -33.19 -18.05
CA ALA A 573 18.88 -33.58 -16.99
C ALA A 573 18.09 -32.39 -16.43
N LEU A 574 18.76 -31.25 -16.18
CA LEU A 574 18.12 -30.03 -15.68
C LEU A 574 17.17 -29.41 -16.74
N PRO A 575 17.59 -29.18 -18.00
CA PRO A 575 16.66 -28.74 -19.05
C PRO A 575 15.47 -29.68 -19.26
N ALA A 576 15.69 -31.00 -19.27
CA ALA A 576 14.63 -31.98 -19.45
C ALA A 576 13.63 -31.95 -18.28
N LEU A 577 14.09 -31.81 -17.04
CA LEU A 577 13.22 -31.66 -15.87
C LEU A 577 12.33 -30.41 -15.99
N LEU A 578 12.91 -29.28 -16.41
CA LEU A 578 12.14 -28.03 -16.62
C LEU A 578 11.09 -28.20 -17.72
N VAL A 579 11.44 -28.87 -18.83
CA VAL A 579 10.48 -29.17 -19.91
C VAL A 579 9.38 -30.10 -19.43
N VAL A 580 9.70 -31.17 -18.69
CA VAL A 580 8.70 -32.09 -18.12
C VAL A 580 7.76 -31.36 -17.17
N LEU A 581 8.29 -30.51 -16.28
CA LEU A 581 7.48 -29.67 -15.39
C LEU A 581 6.57 -28.73 -16.18
N ALA A 582 7.09 -28.08 -17.23
CA ALA A 582 6.30 -27.21 -18.10
C ALA A 582 5.17 -27.97 -18.82
N VAL A 583 5.45 -29.18 -19.31
CA VAL A 583 4.46 -30.06 -19.93
C VAL A 583 3.39 -30.48 -18.92
N ILE A 584 3.77 -30.85 -17.69
CA ILE A 584 2.82 -31.18 -16.62
C ILE A 584 1.94 -29.98 -16.28
N ILE A 585 2.52 -28.78 -16.17
CA ILE A 585 1.77 -27.54 -15.92
C ILE A 585 0.78 -27.26 -17.06
N LEU A 586 1.21 -27.40 -18.31
CA LEU A 586 0.37 -27.20 -19.49
C LEU A 586 -0.74 -28.25 -19.59
N TRP A 587 -0.41 -29.52 -19.30
CA TRP A 587 -1.37 -30.61 -19.22
C TRP A 587 -2.43 -30.33 -18.16
N HIS A 588 -2.01 -29.98 -16.94
CA HIS A 588 -2.93 -29.57 -15.87
C HIS A 588 -3.77 -28.36 -16.28
N ARG A 589 -3.20 -27.37 -16.98
CA ARG A 589 -3.94 -26.21 -17.48
C ARG A 589 -5.02 -26.60 -18.50
N ILE A 590 -4.73 -27.52 -19.42
CA ILE A 590 -5.68 -27.98 -20.45
C ILE A 590 -6.76 -28.86 -19.83
N VAL A 591 -6.40 -29.75 -18.92
CA VAL A 591 -7.35 -30.68 -18.26
C VAL A 591 -8.24 -29.95 -17.25
N ARG A 592 -7.72 -28.94 -16.53
CA ARG A 592 -8.43 -28.28 -15.42
C ARG A 592 -9.28 -27.08 -15.83
N LYS A 593 -9.60 -26.84 -17.12
CA LYS A 593 -10.43 -25.71 -17.63
C LYS A 593 -11.52 -25.22 -16.62
N GLY A 594 -11.14 -24.31 -15.72
CA GLY A 594 -12.03 -23.67 -14.74
C GLY A 594 -12.42 -24.45 -13.47
N ARG A 595 -11.90 -25.64 -13.17
CA ARG A 595 -12.23 -26.33 -11.90
C ARG A 595 -11.37 -25.77 -10.74
N PRO A 596 -11.98 -25.38 -9.60
CA PRO A 596 -11.22 -24.98 -8.42
C PRO A 596 -10.33 -26.14 -7.95
N LEU A 597 -9.16 -25.81 -7.38
CA LEU A 597 -8.28 -26.78 -6.74
C LEU A 597 -9.06 -27.47 -5.60
N GLU A 598 -9.19 -28.80 -5.65
CA GLU A 598 -9.73 -29.53 -4.52
C GLU A 598 -8.82 -29.30 -3.30
N PRO A 599 -9.37 -28.93 -2.14
CA PRO A 599 -8.58 -28.68 -0.94
C PRO A 599 -7.85 -29.97 -0.56
N LEU A 600 -6.55 -29.85 -0.24
CA LEU A 600 -5.76 -30.97 0.27
C LEU A 600 -6.38 -31.40 1.61
N LYS A 601 -7.10 -32.52 1.61
CA LYS A 601 -7.77 -33.06 2.80
C LYS A 601 -6.71 -33.67 3.72
N ILE A 602 -6.24 -32.88 4.68
CA ILE A 602 -5.35 -33.35 5.73
C ILE A 602 -6.22 -33.83 6.89
N VAL A 603 -6.03 -35.07 7.32
CA VAL A 603 -6.57 -35.55 8.59
C VAL A 603 -5.78 -34.87 9.70
N ALA A 604 -6.40 -33.94 10.43
CA ALA A 604 -5.76 -33.30 11.56
C ALA A 604 -5.33 -34.39 12.58
N PRO A 605 -4.08 -34.37 13.08
CA PRO A 605 -3.68 -35.28 14.14
C PRO A 605 -4.57 -35.05 15.38
N PRO A 606 -4.81 -36.08 16.21
CA PRO A 606 -5.64 -35.95 17.40
C PRO A 606 -5.10 -34.84 18.31
N PRO A 607 -5.98 -34.07 18.99
CA PRO A 607 -5.55 -32.99 19.87
C PRO A 607 -4.68 -33.57 20.99
N LYS A 608 -3.40 -33.18 21.02
CA LYS A 608 -2.44 -33.58 22.06
C LYS A 608 -2.43 -32.54 23.18
N ASN A 609 -2.18 -33.00 24.41
CA ASN A 609 -2.04 -32.11 25.56
C ASN A 609 -0.83 -31.18 25.39
N ALA A 610 -0.90 -29.95 25.93
CA ALA A 610 0.18 -28.96 25.85
C ALA A 610 1.54 -29.49 26.37
N VAL A 611 1.52 -30.42 27.32
CA VAL A 611 2.71 -31.09 27.84
C VAL A 611 3.35 -32.03 26.80
N GLU A 612 2.54 -32.75 26.02
CA GLU A 612 3.05 -33.63 24.96
C GLU A 612 3.63 -32.82 23.80
N GLN A 613 3.05 -31.65 23.48
CA GLN A 613 3.61 -30.72 22.50
C GLN A 613 4.95 -30.15 22.97
N LEU A 614 5.06 -29.77 24.24
CA LEU A 614 6.33 -29.33 24.82
C LEU A 614 7.38 -30.45 24.81
N LEU A 615 6.98 -31.70 25.07
CA LEU A 615 7.89 -32.84 25.04
C LEU A 615 8.36 -33.13 23.61
N LEU A 616 7.47 -33.07 22.60
CA LEU A 616 7.86 -33.22 21.20
C LEU A 616 8.76 -32.08 20.71
N LEU A 617 8.51 -30.86 21.17
CA LEU A 617 9.37 -29.71 20.87
C LEU A 617 10.73 -29.87 21.53
N GLN A 618 10.77 -30.31 22.79
CA GLN A 618 12.01 -30.56 23.52
C GLN A 618 12.82 -31.70 22.89
N GLU A 619 12.16 -32.76 22.43
CA GLU A 619 12.79 -33.86 21.70
C GLU A 619 13.31 -33.41 20.32
N ALA A 620 12.57 -32.56 19.60
CA ALA A 620 13.03 -31.99 18.34
C ALA A 620 14.23 -31.04 18.54
N ILE A 621 14.19 -30.22 19.60
CA ILE A 621 15.29 -29.32 19.97
C ILE A 621 16.51 -30.13 20.42
N SER A 622 16.34 -31.19 21.20
CA SER A 622 17.45 -32.04 21.64
C SER A 622 18.09 -32.77 20.46
N GLN A 623 17.29 -33.24 19.49
CA GLN A 623 17.80 -33.82 18.24
C GLN A 623 18.54 -32.80 17.41
N LEU A 624 18.04 -31.57 17.30
CA LEU A 624 18.72 -30.49 16.60
C LEU A 624 20.02 -30.11 17.31
N GLU A 625 20.00 -30.02 18.64
CA GLU A 625 21.19 -29.75 19.46
C GLU A 625 22.23 -30.87 19.27
N ALA A 626 21.81 -32.12 19.31
CA ALA A 626 22.69 -33.26 19.03
C ALA A 626 23.28 -33.21 17.61
N LEU A 627 22.50 -32.81 16.61
CA LEU A 627 22.99 -32.60 15.24
C LEU A 627 24.00 -31.45 15.18
N ILE A 628 23.70 -30.31 15.80
CA ILE A 628 24.61 -29.14 15.87
C ILE A 628 25.90 -29.52 16.61
N GLN A 629 25.80 -30.21 17.75
CA GLN A 629 26.95 -30.70 18.50
C GLN A 629 27.78 -31.68 17.66
N SER A 630 27.13 -32.62 16.96
CA SER A 630 27.83 -33.55 16.06
C SER A 630 28.54 -32.82 14.92
N GLY A 631 27.90 -31.80 14.34
CA GLY A 631 28.47 -30.93 13.31
C GLY A 631 29.65 -30.11 13.83
N ASN A 632 29.52 -29.54 15.03
CA ASN A 632 30.58 -28.79 15.70
C ASN A 632 31.79 -29.68 16.01
N ILE A 633 31.58 -30.92 16.47
CA ILE A 633 32.64 -31.89 16.70
C ILE A 633 33.36 -32.23 15.38
N ILE A 634 32.60 -32.46 14.29
CA ILE A 634 33.17 -32.69 12.96
C ILE A 634 34.03 -31.49 12.52
N LEU A 635 33.50 -30.27 12.66
CA LEU A 635 34.19 -29.04 12.28
C LEU A 635 35.47 -28.82 13.10
N LEU A 636 35.42 -29.11 14.41
CA LEU A 636 36.59 -29.02 15.29
C LEU A 636 37.65 -30.09 14.97
N LYS A 637 37.26 -31.29 14.54
CA LYS A 637 38.20 -32.32 14.05
C LYS A 637 38.82 -31.93 12.71
N VAL A 638 38.03 -31.38 11.78
CA VAL A 638 38.54 -30.84 10.50
C VAL A 638 39.51 -29.69 10.77
N ARG A 639 39.17 -28.79 11.71
CA ARG A 639 40.05 -27.72 12.17
C ARG A 639 41.36 -28.29 12.73
N ALA A 640 41.30 -29.34 13.53
CA ALA A 640 42.50 -29.99 14.08
C ALA A 640 43.42 -30.59 12.99
N LEU A 641 42.84 -31.14 11.92
CA LEU A 641 43.60 -31.60 10.74
C LEU A 641 44.25 -30.43 10.00
N ILE A 642 43.52 -29.33 9.77
CA ILE A 642 44.05 -28.15 9.06
C ILE A 642 45.21 -27.51 9.82
N PHE A 643 45.12 -27.43 11.16
CA PHE A 643 46.17 -26.86 12.01
C PHE A 643 47.27 -27.87 12.40
N ALA A 644 47.29 -29.06 11.79
CA ALA A 644 48.31 -30.09 12.01
C ALA A 644 48.51 -30.50 13.48
N ILE A 645 47.45 -30.48 14.30
CA ILE A 645 47.52 -30.85 15.73
C ILE A 645 48.01 -32.30 15.91
N LEU A 646 47.75 -33.16 14.92
CA LEU A 646 48.30 -34.52 14.83
C LEU A 646 49.06 -34.69 13.50
N PRO A 647 50.39 -34.48 13.46
CA PRO A 647 51.15 -34.39 12.20
C PRO A 647 51.04 -35.67 11.37
N GLN A 648 51.08 -36.84 12.00
CA GLN A 648 51.02 -38.13 11.30
C GLN A 648 49.68 -38.41 10.58
N ALA A 649 48.55 -37.90 11.12
CA ALA A 649 47.26 -38.00 10.42
C ALA A 649 47.14 -36.93 9.33
N THR A 650 47.69 -35.74 9.59
CA THR A 650 47.68 -34.60 8.67
C THR A 650 48.47 -34.91 7.41
N ASP A 651 49.67 -35.50 7.52
CA ASP A 651 50.50 -35.87 6.38
C ASP A 651 49.80 -36.87 5.44
N ARG A 652 49.12 -37.87 6.01
CA ARG A 652 48.32 -38.84 5.24
C ARG A 652 47.15 -38.18 4.53
N THR A 653 46.45 -37.27 5.20
CA THR A 653 45.35 -36.51 4.58
C THR A 653 45.83 -35.57 3.50
N THR A 654 46.98 -34.91 3.68
CA THR A 654 47.59 -34.01 2.69
C THR A 654 47.98 -34.77 1.44
N LEU A 655 48.62 -35.93 1.60
CA LEU A 655 48.95 -36.82 0.49
C LEU A 655 47.69 -37.29 -0.26
N LEU A 656 46.64 -37.68 0.45
CA LEU A 656 45.36 -38.07 -0.15
C LEU A 656 44.71 -36.91 -0.91
N LEU A 657 44.72 -35.70 -0.34
CA LEU A 657 44.20 -34.49 -0.99
C LEU A 657 44.98 -34.15 -2.28
N VAL A 658 46.31 -34.29 -2.28
CA VAL A 658 47.13 -34.09 -3.49
C VAL A 658 46.80 -35.12 -4.56
N ILE A 659 46.64 -36.39 -4.20
CA ILE A 659 46.23 -37.46 -5.14
C ILE A 659 44.86 -37.17 -5.72
N MET A 660 43.89 -36.77 -4.88
CA MET A 660 42.55 -36.39 -5.34
C MET A 660 42.60 -35.16 -6.26
N ALA A 661 43.42 -34.16 -5.94
CA ALA A 661 43.60 -32.97 -6.79
C ALA A 661 44.16 -33.33 -8.16
N LEU A 662 45.16 -34.22 -8.23
CA LEU A 662 45.68 -34.74 -9.50
C LEU A 662 44.59 -35.50 -10.29
N ALA A 663 43.78 -36.31 -9.62
CA ALA A 663 42.66 -36.99 -10.27
C ALA A 663 41.64 -35.99 -10.87
N PHE A 664 41.29 -34.93 -10.14
CA PHE A 664 40.41 -33.87 -10.65
C PHE A 664 41.02 -33.06 -11.81
N ALA A 665 42.35 -32.87 -11.83
CA ALA A 665 43.05 -32.13 -12.88
C ALA A 665 43.16 -32.91 -14.20
N PHE A 666 43.40 -34.23 -14.14
CA PHE A 666 43.69 -35.05 -15.32
C PHE A 666 42.50 -35.89 -15.80
N VAL A 667 41.53 -36.22 -14.93
CA VAL A 667 40.38 -37.05 -15.29
C VAL A 667 39.15 -36.17 -15.55
N PRO A 668 38.50 -36.28 -16.73
CA PRO A 668 37.26 -35.56 -16.98
C PRO A 668 36.21 -35.85 -15.91
N LEU A 669 35.59 -34.80 -15.39
CA LEU A 669 34.66 -34.84 -14.26
C LEU A 669 33.53 -35.88 -14.42
N LYS A 670 33.11 -36.19 -15.66
CA LYS A 670 32.13 -37.25 -15.96
C LYS A 670 32.56 -38.65 -15.49
N TYR A 671 33.84 -38.99 -15.58
CA TYR A 671 34.35 -40.31 -15.13
C TYR A 671 34.52 -40.35 -13.62
N LEU A 672 34.82 -39.22 -12.98
CA LEU A 672 34.85 -39.11 -11.52
C LEU A 672 33.43 -39.24 -10.92
N ILE A 673 32.42 -38.63 -11.54
CA ILE A 673 31.01 -38.82 -11.17
C ILE A 673 30.61 -40.29 -11.35
N LEU A 674 31.00 -40.92 -12.47
CA LEU A 674 30.71 -42.33 -12.72
C LEU A 674 31.33 -43.23 -11.64
N LEU A 675 32.59 -43.00 -11.30
CA LEU A 675 33.30 -43.75 -10.26
C LEU A 675 32.62 -43.60 -8.90
N ALA A 676 32.27 -42.37 -8.50
CA ALA A 676 31.57 -42.10 -7.24
C ALA A 676 30.18 -42.76 -7.21
N PHE A 677 29.43 -42.71 -8.32
CA PHE A 677 28.13 -43.37 -8.44
C PHE A 677 28.23 -44.89 -8.31
N LEU A 678 29.16 -45.51 -9.05
CA LEU A 678 29.41 -46.94 -8.98
C LEU A 678 29.86 -47.36 -7.58
N GLU A 679 30.74 -46.59 -6.94
CA GLU A 679 31.19 -46.87 -5.58
C GLU A 679 30.01 -46.84 -4.60
N SER A 680 29.23 -45.76 -4.60
CA SER A 680 28.10 -45.60 -3.67
C SER A 680 27.03 -46.70 -3.84
N PHE A 681 26.72 -47.10 -5.07
CA PHE A 681 25.67 -48.10 -5.31
C PHE A 681 26.18 -49.54 -5.20
N THR A 682 27.41 -49.84 -5.61
CA THR A 682 27.96 -51.21 -5.53
C THR A 682 28.55 -51.55 -4.16
N SER A 683 28.80 -50.58 -3.29
CA SER A 683 29.28 -50.79 -1.91
C SER A 683 28.37 -51.75 -1.11
N ASN A 684 27.06 -51.68 -1.32
CA ASN A 684 26.07 -52.52 -0.64
C ASN A 684 25.78 -53.85 -1.38
N MET A 685 26.41 -54.09 -2.54
CA MET A 685 26.20 -55.30 -3.33
C MET A 685 26.69 -56.53 -2.53
N PRO A 686 25.94 -57.65 -2.48
CA PRO A 686 26.25 -58.78 -1.60
C PRO A 686 27.67 -59.36 -1.79
N LEU A 687 28.21 -59.31 -3.01
CA LEU A 687 29.57 -59.77 -3.33
C LEU A 687 30.69 -58.82 -2.84
N ARG A 688 30.42 -57.51 -2.81
CA ARG A 688 31.41 -56.46 -2.48
C ARG A 688 31.26 -55.91 -1.05
N ARG A 689 30.10 -56.12 -0.45
CA ARG A 689 29.70 -55.59 0.87
C ARG A 689 30.69 -55.90 1.97
N ILE A 690 31.24 -57.12 2.01
CA ILE A 690 32.20 -57.54 3.04
C ILE A 690 33.50 -56.71 2.97
N SER A 691 33.98 -56.41 1.76
CA SER A 691 35.17 -55.57 1.58
C SER A 691 34.85 -54.10 1.89
N SER A 692 33.74 -53.59 1.37
CA SER A 692 33.32 -52.21 1.59
C SER A 692 33.10 -51.91 3.07
N GLU A 693 32.45 -52.81 3.81
CA GLU A 693 32.25 -52.66 5.25
C GLU A 693 33.58 -52.68 6.01
N ARG A 694 34.55 -53.49 5.57
CA ARG A 694 35.90 -53.51 6.16
C ARG A 694 36.61 -52.17 5.98
N ASP A 695 36.54 -51.59 4.78
CA ASP A 695 37.17 -50.30 4.48
C ASP A 695 36.46 -49.14 5.19
N LEU A 696 35.12 -49.16 5.25
CA LEU A 696 34.33 -48.20 6.01
C LEU A 696 34.62 -48.28 7.51
N ARG A 697 34.81 -49.49 8.06
CA ARG A 697 35.22 -49.69 9.47
C ARG A 697 36.60 -49.08 9.72
N ARG A 698 37.58 -49.33 8.86
CA ARG A 698 38.92 -48.71 8.96
C ARG A 698 38.87 -47.19 8.88
N PHE A 699 38.05 -46.64 7.99
CA PHE A 699 37.84 -45.19 7.91
C PHE A 699 37.19 -44.63 9.17
N ARG A 700 36.17 -45.31 9.71
CA ARG A 700 35.51 -44.91 10.96
C ARG A 700 36.47 -44.98 12.15
N GLU A 701 37.27 -46.04 12.26
CA GLU A 701 38.31 -46.17 13.27
C GLU A 701 39.36 -45.06 13.16
N TRP A 702 39.78 -44.74 11.94
CA TRP A 702 40.67 -43.61 11.69
C TRP A 702 40.03 -42.27 12.09
N TRP A 703 38.77 -42.03 11.73
CA TRP A 703 38.03 -40.81 12.07
C TRP A 703 37.83 -40.62 13.59
N ILE A 704 37.63 -41.71 14.32
CA ILE A 704 37.50 -41.69 15.78
C ILE A 704 38.82 -41.26 16.44
N ARG A 705 39.97 -41.67 15.89
CA ARG A 705 41.31 -41.35 16.42
C ARG A 705 41.70 -39.87 16.31
N ILE A 706 41.02 -39.08 15.49
CA ILE A 706 41.31 -37.64 15.33
C ILE A 706 40.69 -36.88 16.51
N PRO A 707 41.48 -36.18 17.34
CA PRO A 707 40.94 -35.37 18.43
C PRO A 707 40.26 -34.10 17.90
N ALA A 708 39.26 -33.60 18.63
CA ALA A 708 38.67 -32.29 18.34
C ALA A 708 39.59 -31.17 18.86
N ALA A 709 39.72 -30.07 18.10
CA ALA A 709 40.50 -28.92 18.55
C ALA A 709 39.91 -28.34 19.86
N PRO A 710 40.74 -28.00 20.86
CA PRO A 710 40.26 -27.47 22.14
C PRO A 710 39.60 -26.10 21.94
N VAL A 711 38.46 -25.88 22.60
CA VAL A 711 37.72 -24.62 22.57
C VAL A 711 37.63 -24.09 24.00
N GLN A 712 38.16 -22.89 24.23
CA GLN A 712 37.94 -22.16 25.47
C GLN A 712 36.74 -21.24 25.28
N LEU A 713 35.63 -21.53 25.95
CA LEU A 713 34.49 -20.64 26.02
C LEU A 713 34.80 -19.55 27.05
N MET A 714 35.29 -18.41 26.59
CA MET A 714 35.38 -17.23 27.44
C MET A 714 33.95 -16.77 27.75
N LYS A 715 33.50 -17.01 28.98
CA LYS A 715 32.28 -16.37 29.48
C LYS A 715 32.55 -14.87 29.54
N PRO A 716 31.60 -14.01 29.12
CA PRO A 716 31.79 -12.57 29.24
C PRO A 716 32.03 -12.24 30.72
N ASP A 717 33.09 -11.46 30.99
CA ASP A 717 33.41 -10.97 32.33
C ASP A 717 32.21 -10.16 32.86
N ASP A 718 31.50 -10.72 33.84
CA ASP A 718 30.59 -9.97 34.70
C ASP A 718 31.43 -9.01 35.55
N LYS A 719 31.82 -7.87 34.97
CA LYS A 719 32.28 -6.71 35.74
C LYS A 719 31.08 -6.11 36.48
N LYS A 720 30.69 -6.75 37.59
CA LYS A 720 30.02 -6.07 38.70
C LYS A 720 31.05 -5.72 39.76
N THR A 721 31.40 -4.44 39.72
CA THR A 721 31.75 -3.54 40.83
C THR A 721 31.68 -4.16 42.22
N ARG A 722 32.82 -4.12 42.92
CA ARG A 722 32.94 -4.27 44.37
C ARG A 722 32.28 -3.12 45.11
#